data_AF-A0A5E4YVH9-F1
#
_entry.id   AF-A0A5E4YVH9-F1
#
_cell.length_a   1.000
_cell.length_b   1.000
_cell.length_c   1.000
_cell.angle_alpha   90.00
_cell.angle_beta   90.00
_cell.angle_gamma   90.00
#
_symmetry.space_group_name_H-M   'P 1'
#
loop_
_entity.id
_entity.type
_entity.pdbx_description
1 polymer ?
#
loop_
_entity_poly.entity_id
_entity_poly.type
_entity_poly.pdbx_seq_one_letter_code
_entity_poly.pdbx_strand_id
1 'polypeptide(L)'
;MPLLNADRTAQGERTAPKVNDIDEGTTAVASPSRRQWLKGVTLATGSLLIPISASWLASPEARAASGEPGNPSGAHLIEINDWIRIDADGTTVLGLSQCEVGQGVYTGLPQVLADELDADWRRVRVEFVTARDAYRTAAANEALQQFVGASMSVTLFYERLRIAGAQAREALVSVAAQRLGVRTTNCVTREGRVIHPQSGRSLGYGELAADAAKLPLNPHPHLKTAAAHALIGKPMQRLDSPSKVDGSAVFGIDVKVPGMLIGAVRMAPTTGGAPLAVKNRDDIKARRGVHDVVIAKDAIIVVADDYWRAKKACDALDVEWKAGAAADSATILAERRAALIHGKPGIATDIGDAPGIIAAGGKVVTGEYHTPYIVHATMEPVNATVHVRKDLGEIEVWGPIQGQDKVRWALGGIFKLPPEKVTVHTTFLGGSFGRKYVPDFVIHAAVASAAVGRPVKVIRSREDDTRHGFYRPCASGRFQAVLGDDGLPRAMQLRVAGQSLYNVIKKENYEKAGYDETMLDGLYDLVYAVPNLRVEGVDVPQPNIPVSFMRSVGSTSSVFFLESFIDEMAEAAAIDPIVYRKRLLKHDGLASAVIDTAVKAAGWQVPAKPGVHRGSDTAPTPVGLRRSPPMLRSRSRCAS
;
A
#
# COMPACT_ATOMS: atom_id res chain seq x y z
N MET A 1 23.35 -49.14 1.92
CA MET A 1 23.56 -50.42 2.63
C MET A 1 23.85 -50.14 4.09
N PRO A 2 23.56 -51.07 5.02
CA PRO A 2 23.35 -50.77 6.43
C PRO A 2 24.53 -51.21 7.33
N LEU A 3 24.24 -51.27 8.64
CA LEU A 3 25.01 -51.82 9.77
C LEU A 3 26.02 -50.85 10.40
N LEU A 4 26.18 -50.74 11.73
CA LEU A 4 25.41 -50.98 12.96
C LEU A 4 26.46 -50.91 14.10
N ASN A 5 26.11 -50.26 15.22
CA ASN A 5 26.32 -50.64 16.64
C ASN A 5 27.47 -51.60 17.03
N ALA A 6 28.12 -51.55 18.22
CA ALA A 6 28.20 -50.64 19.39
C ALA A 6 29.34 -51.21 20.30
N ASP A 7 29.61 -50.90 21.58
CA ASP A 7 28.99 -50.04 22.61
C ASP A 7 30.02 -49.70 23.73
N ARG A 8 29.63 -48.83 24.69
CA ARG A 8 30.01 -48.81 26.12
C ARG A 8 31.45 -48.52 26.64
N THR A 9 31.46 -47.45 27.47
CA THR A 9 32.00 -47.32 28.85
C THR A 9 33.48 -47.00 29.16
N ALA A 10 33.62 -45.77 29.69
CA ALA A 10 34.13 -45.42 31.03
C ALA A 10 35.58 -44.91 31.24
N GLN A 11 35.62 -43.69 31.81
CA GLN A 11 36.61 -43.10 32.73
C GLN A 11 38.06 -42.86 32.27
N GLY A 12 38.47 -41.59 32.40
CA GLY A 12 39.84 -41.12 32.28
C GLY A 12 39.92 -39.62 32.57
N GLU A 13 40.20 -39.27 33.83
CA GLU A 13 40.46 -37.87 34.23
C GLU A 13 41.72 -37.33 33.55
N ARG A 14 41.75 -36.02 33.25
CA ARG A 14 42.99 -35.22 33.22
C ARG A 14 42.72 -33.75 33.45
N THR A 15 43.64 -33.12 34.15
CA THR A 15 43.54 -31.80 34.77
C THR A 15 43.95 -30.66 33.84
N ALA A 16 43.46 -29.45 34.12
CA ALA A 16 43.74 -28.22 33.38
C ALA A 16 45.06 -27.54 33.82
N PRO A 17 45.57 -26.58 33.01
CA PRO A 17 46.31 -25.44 33.53
C PRO A 17 45.58 -24.11 33.30
N LYS A 18 45.83 -23.15 34.20
CA LYS A 18 45.33 -21.76 34.17
C LYS A 18 46.21 -20.87 33.28
N VAL A 19 45.68 -19.71 32.88
CA VAL A 19 46.46 -18.54 32.44
C VAL A 19 45.98 -17.34 33.28
N ASN A 20 46.92 -16.49 33.71
CA ASN A 20 46.67 -15.33 34.59
C ASN A 20 46.56 -14.02 33.78
N ASP A 21 45.92 -13.02 34.41
CA ASP A 21 45.82 -11.63 33.95
C ASP A 21 47.16 -10.88 33.91
N ILE A 22 47.27 -9.91 33.00
CA ILE A 22 47.90 -8.59 33.28
C ILE A 22 47.22 -7.49 32.42
N ASP A 23 46.76 -6.42 33.06
CA ASP A 23 46.47 -5.09 32.47
C ASP A 23 47.80 -4.39 32.03
N GLU A 24 47.88 -3.26 31.32
CA GLU A 24 46.94 -2.17 30.95
C GLU A 24 47.56 -1.46 29.70
N GLY A 25 46.80 -0.85 28.77
CA GLY A 25 47.46 -0.08 27.69
C GLY A 25 46.69 0.44 26.47
N THR A 26 46.03 1.60 26.64
CA THR A 26 46.06 2.73 25.67
C THR A 26 45.19 2.73 24.37
N THR A 27 44.48 3.85 24.20
CA THR A 27 43.86 4.44 22.97
C THR A 27 42.66 3.76 22.29
N ALA A 28 41.50 4.41 22.45
CA ALA A 28 40.37 4.31 21.52
C ALA A 28 40.65 5.06 20.20
N VAL A 29 40.25 4.49 19.07
CA VAL A 29 40.33 5.12 17.74
C VAL A 29 38.95 5.60 17.30
N ALA A 30 38.83 6.90 17.02
CA ALA A 30 37.59 7.51 16.55
C ALA A 30 37.45 7.46 15.02
N SER A 31 36.26 7.13 14.53
CA SER A 31 35.92 7.12 13.10
C SER A 31 35.80 8.54 12.54
N PRO A 32 36.49 8.90 11.43
CA PRO A 32 36.50 10.28 10.92
C PRO A 32 35.19 10.68 10.22
N SER A 33 34.85 11.96 10.34
CA SER A 33 33.62 12.55 9.81
C SER A 33 33.72 12.97 8.34
N ARG A 34 32.61 12.89 7.60
CA ARG A 34 32.49 13.22 6.15
C ARG A 34 32.56 14.74 5.85
N ARG A 35 33.54 15.48 6.40
CA ARG A 35 33.54 16.96 6.32
C ARG A 35 34.89 17.64 6.07
N GLN A 36 35.75 17.09 5.21
CA GLN A 36 37.00 17.78 4.79
C GLN A 36 37.60 17.30 3.44
N TRP A 37 36.83 17.40 2.35
CA TRP A 37 37.31 17.29 0.95
C TRP A 37 36.20 17.83 0.03
N LEU A 38 36.35 18.81 -0.87
CA LEU A 38 37.46 19.72 -1.22
C LEU A 38 36.92 21.16 -1.34
N LYS A 39 37.71 22.16 -0.96
CA LYS A 39 37.59 23.54 -1.47
C LYS A 39 38.70 23.78 -2.48
N GLY A 40 38.38 24.43 -3.61
CA GLY A 40 39.36 25.17 -4.41
C GLY A 40 39.86 24.51 -5.69
N VAL A 41 39.18 24.82 -6.80
CA VAL A 41 39.84 25.24 -8.06
C VAL A 41 39.03 26.42 -8.61
N THR A 42 39.69 27.48 -9.05
CA THR A 42 39.07 28.74 -9.45
C THR A 42 39.38 29.07 -10.92
N LEU A 43 38.37 29.55 -11.64
CA LEU A 43 38.43 30.41 -12.84
C LEU A 43 39.17 29.93 -14.11
N ALA A 44 38.37 29.63 -15.13
CA ALA A 44 38.58 30.14 -16.50
C ALA A 44 37.22 30.38 -17.20
N THR A 45 37.09 31.49 -17.91
CA THR A 45 35.87 32.05 -18.50
C THR A 45 35.44 31.44 -19.83
N GLY A 46 34.13 31.39 -20.13
CA GLY A 46 33.64 31.22 -21.52
C GLY A 46 32.14 30.98 -21.72
N SER A 47 31.42 31.98 -22.22
CA SER A 47 30.15 31.88 -22.98
C SER A 47 28.88 31.36 -22.26
N LEU A 48 28.06 32.31 -21.79
CA LEU A 48 26.67 32.12 -21.40
C LEU A 48 25.77 31.97 -22.64
N LEU A 49 25.10 30.83 -22.83
CA LEU A 49 23.99 30.70 -23.79
C LEU A 49 22.68 30.43 -23.04
N ILE A 50 21.85 31.47 -22.94
CA ILE A 50 20.48 31.38 -22.42
C ILE A 50 19.58 30.86 -23.56
N PRO A 51 18.92 29.69 -23.42
CA PRO A 51 17.84 29.33 -24.32
C PRO A 51 16.61 30.19 -24.02
N ILE A 52 16.42 31.26 -24.80
CA ILE A 52 15.18 32.05 -24.77
C ILE A 52 14.08 31.19 -25.39
N SER A 53 13.29 30.52 -24.54
CA SER A 53 12.12 29.76 -24.97
C SER A 53 11.00 30.70 -25.39
N ALA A 54 10.75 30.78 -26.70
CA ALA A 54 9.70 31.60 -27.29
C ALA A 54 8.29 31.11 -26.88
N SER A 55 7.80 31.65 -25.77
CA SER A 55 6.53 31.29 -25.13
C SER A 55 5.46 32.38 -25.32
N TRP A 56 5.29 32.83 -26.57
CA TRP A 56 4.28 33.82 -26.96
C TRP A 56 3.55 33.41 -28.25
N LEU A 57 2.27 33.03 -28.09
CA LEU A 57 1.14 33.02 -29.06
C LEU A 57 0.20 31.83 -28.79
N ALA A 58 -0.52 31.87 -27.66
CA ALA A 58 -1.67 31.01 -27.39
C ALA A 58 -2.69 31.77 -26.52
N SER A 59 -3.99 31.56 -26.77
CA SER A 59 -5.10 32.31 -26.18
C SER A 59 -5.40 31.91 -24.71
N PRO A 60 -6.12 32.76 -23.93
CA PRO A 60 -6.27 32.60 -22.48
C PRO A 60 -6.88 31.27 -22.01
N GLU A 61 -7.72 30.64 -22.83
CA GLU A 61 -8.46 29.42 -22.50
C GLU A 61 -7.57 28.17 -22.48
N ALA A 62 -6.42 28.18 -23.17
CA ALA A 62 -5.50 27.04 -23.20
C ALA A 62 -4.69 26.86 -21.90
N ARG A 63 -4.63 27.88 -21.03
CA ARG A 63 -3.83 27.85 -19.78
C ARG A 63 -4.39 26.95 -18.67
N ALA A 64 -5.63 26.48 -18.80
CA ALA A 64 -6.29 25.69 -17.75
C ALA A 64 -6.04 24.16 -17.83
N ALA A 65 -5.45 23.65 -18.94
CA ALA A 65 -5.56 22.22 -19.29
C ALA A 65 -4.24 21.45 -19.53
N SER A 66 -3.08 22.04 -19.22
CA SER A 66 -1.77 21.36 -19.33
C SER A 66 -0.83 21.76 -18.20
N GLY A 67 -0.97 21.10 -17.05
CA GLY A 67 -0.09 21.28 -15.90
C GLY A 67 1.07 20.28 -15.89
N GLU A 68 2.28 20.75 -16.20
CA GLU A 68 3.40 20.41 -15.31
C GLU A 68 3.23 21.23 -14.00
N PRO A 69 3.78 20.78 -12.86
CA PRO A 69 3.62 21.44 -11.55
C PRO A 69 4.44 22.74 -11.42
N GLY A 70 4.33 23.63 -12.41
CA GLY A 70 4.84 25.00 -12.40
C GLY A 70 3.81 25.96 -11.82
N ASN A 71 3.76 26.03 -10.48
CA ASN A 71 3.39 27.20 -9.68
C ASN A 71 2.33 28.19 -10.26
N PRO A 72 1.04 28.08 -9.89
CA PRO A 72 -0.05 28.92 -10.42
C PRO A 72 -0.04 30.41 -10.00
N SER A 73 1.02 30.89 -9.34
CA SER A 73 1.24 32.29 -8.97
C SER A 73 2.75 32.59 -9.05
N GLY A 74 3.15 33.86 -8.98
CA GLY A 74 4.57 34.26 -8.85
C GLY A 74 5.17 33.93 -7.47
N ALA A 75 4.78 32.79 -6.88
CA ALA A 75 4.97 32.43 -5.49
C ALA A 75 6.30 31.71 -5.26
N HIS A 76 7.26 32.34 -4.60
CA HIS A 76 8.47 31.64 -4.17
C HIS A 76 8.14 30.76 -2.96
N LEU A 77 7.60 29.55 -3.21
CA LEU A 77 7.35 28.53 -2.19
C LEU A 77 8.66 28.16 -1.48
N ILE A 78 8.77 28.58 -0.23
CA ILE A 78 9.93 28.32 0.61
C ILE A 78 9.74 26.97 1.31
N GLU A 79 10.65 26.03 1.06
CA GLU A 79 10.67 24.74 1.74
C GLU A 79 11.24 24.88 3.15
N ILE A 80 10.43 24.51 4.16
CA ILE A 80 10.86 24.45 5.56
C ILE A 80 11.39 23.04 5.87
N ASN A 81 10.72 22.01 5.37
CA ASN A 81 11.14 20.61 5.38
C ASN A 81 10.44 19.83 4.26
N ASP A 82 10.72 18.53 4.13
CA ASP A 82 10.12 17.63 3.13
C ASP A 82 8.58 17.70 3.06
N TRP A 83 7.90 18.11 4.12
CA TRP A 83 6.44 18.10 4.22
C TRP A 83 5.79 19.47 4.13
N ILE A 84 6.53 20.57 4.32
CA ILE A 84 5.98 21.91 4.52
C ILE A 84 6.70 22.91 3.65
N ARG A 85 5.96 23.49 2.70
CA ARG A 85 6.34 24.67 1.92
C ARG A 85 5.41 25.83 2.26
N ILE A 86 5.93 27.04 2.36
CA ILE A 86 5.15 28.24 2.72
C ILE A 86 5.44 29.34 1.69
N ASP A 87 4.39 29.92 1.13
CA ASP A 87 4.47 31.07 0.22
C ASP A 87 4.59 32.39 1.02
N ALA A 88 5.12 33.43 0.39
CA ALA A 88 5.26 34.77 0.97
C ALA A 88 3.93 35.38 1.42
N ASP A 89 2.80 35.00 0.79
CA ASP A 89 1.46 35.44 1.20
C ASP A 89 0.94 34.74 2.48
N GLY A 90 1.59 33.66 2.92
CA GLY A 90 1.19 32.81 4.05
C GLY A 90 0.44 31.52 3.68
N THR A 91 0.21 31.25 2.39
CA THR A 91 -0.34 29.97 1.90
C THR A 91 0.61 28.83 2.24
N THR A 92 0.08 27.78 2.85
CA THR A 92 0.86 26.64 3.35
C THR A 92 0.59 25.42 2.48
N VAL A 93 1.60 24.96 1.76
CA VAL A 93 1.55 23.75 0.94
C VAL A 93 2.07 22.58 1.75
N LEU A 94 1.19 21.60 2.00
CA LEU A 94 1.46 20.39 2.75
C LEU A 94 1.69 19.21 1.79
N GLY A 95 2.86 18.59 1.92
CA GLY A 95 3.23 17.41 1.17
C GLY A 95 2.45 16.18 1.61
N LEU A 96 2.03 15.37 0.65
CA LEU A 96 1.33 14.11 0.88
C LEU A 96 1.97 12.98 0.07
N SER A 97 2.48 11.95 0.76
CA SER A 97 3.13 10.79 0.11
C SER A 97 2.20 9.61 -0.16
N GLN A 98 0.93 9.69 0.29
CA GLN A 98 -0.01 8.58 0.36
C GLN A 98 -1.20 8.82 -0.56
N CYS A 99 -1.33 8.03 -1.63
CA CYS A 99 -2.35 8.23 -2.66
C CYS A 99 -3.77 7.93 -2.17
N GLU A 100 -4.76 8.66 -2.67
CA GLU A 100 -6.16 8.46 -2.30
C GLU A 100 -6.75 7.23 -3.01
N VAL A 101 -7.12 6.23 -2.22
CA VAL A 101 -7.81 5.00 -2.65
C VAL A 101 -9.16 4.82 -1.91
N GLY A 102 -9.72 5.91 -1.36
CA GLY A 102 -11.01 5.95 -0.67
C GLY A 102 -10.94 6.04 0.86
N GLN A 103 -9.76 6.27 1.43
CA GLN A 103 -9.50 6.28 2.87
C GLN A 103 -9.43 7.68 3.51
N GLY A 104 -9.43 8.76 2.73
CA GLY A 104 -9.44 10.14 3.24
C GLY A 104 -8.09 10.71 3.68
N VAL A 105 -6.96 10.11 3.27
CA VAL A 105 -5.62 10.62 3.65
C VAL A 105 -5.32 11.99 3.05
N TYR A 106 -5.96 12.37 1.93
CA TYR A 106 -5.89 13.71 1.34
C TYR A 106 -6.45 14.82 2.25
N THR A 107 -7.15 14.45 3.33
CA THR A 107 -7.58 15.38 4.38
C THR A 107 -6.94 15.02 5.71
N GLY A 108 -6.96 13.75 6.12
CA GLY A 108 -6.50 13.33 7.45
C GLY A 108 -5.00 13.49 7.71
N LEU A 109 -4.12 13.34 6.70
CA LEU A 109 -2.68 13.55 6.89
C LEU A 109 -2.31 15.05 6.86
N PRO A 110 -2.82 15.87 5.93
CA PRO A 110 -2.70 17.33 6.01
C PRO A 110 -3.29 17.94 7.28
N GLN A 111 -4.39 17.39 7.81
CA GLN A 111 -4.98 17.80 9.10
C GLN A 111 -3.99 17.67 10.26
N VAL A 112 -3.19 16.59 10.29
CA VAL A 112 -2.16 16.36 11.30
C VAL A 112 -1.01 17.36 11.19
N LEU A 113 -0.50 17.60 9.96
CA LEU A 113 0.52 18.62 9.68
C LEU A 113 0.04 20.01 10.07
N ALA A 114 -1.16 20.40 9.62
CA ALA A 114 -1.72 21.73 9.83
C ALA A 114 -1.99 22.03 11.32
N ASP A 115 -2.51 21.06 12.07
CA ASP A 115 -2.80 21.25 13.49
C ASP A 115 -1.53 21.44 14.31
N GLU A 116 -0.52 20.61 14.04
CA GLU A 116 0.76 20.69 14.74
C GLU A 116 1.59 21.89 14.26
N LEU A 117 1.34 22.45 13.07
CA LEU A 117 1.93 23.70 12.58
C LEU A 117 1.17 24.97 13.05
N ASP A 118 -0.06 24.86 13.55
CA ASP A 118 -1.01 25.99 13.71
C ASP A 118 -1.28 26.75 12.40
N ALA A 119 -1.29 26.04 11.26
CA ALA A 119 -1.60 26.64 9.96
C ALA A 119 -3.09 27.05 9.86
N ASP A 120 -3.38 28.14 9.13
CA ASP A 120 -4.75 28.47 8.75
C ASP A 120 -5.25 27.44 7.73
N TRP A 121 -6.16 26.56 8.15
CA TRP A 121 -6.74 25.52 7.30
C TRP A 121 -7.35 26.06 6.00
N ARG A 122 -7.85 27.30 5.98
CA ARG A 122 -8.43 27.95 4.79
C ARG A 122 -7.37 28.32 3.74
N ARG A 123 -6.10 28.34 4.15
CA ARG A 123 -4.92 28.65 3.31
C ARG A 123 -3.98 27.45 3.18
N VAL A 124 -4.45 26.26 3.55
CA VAL A 124 -3.75 24.99 3.30
C VAL A 124 -4.03 24.53 1.87
N ARG A 125 -2.98 24.19 1.15
CA ARG A 125 -3.01 23.42 -0.10
C ARG A 125 -2.29 22.09 0.11
N VAL A 126 -2.67 21.08 -0.67
CA VAL A 126 -2.07 19.74 -0.58
C VAL A 126 -1.46 19.41 -1.93
N GLU A 127 -0.21 18.94 -1.92
CA GLU A 127 0.50 18.49 -3.12
C GLU A 127 1.06 17.08 -2.90
N PHE A 128 0.94 16.23 -3.92
CA PHE A 128 1.49 14.90 -3.86
C PHE A 128 3.02 14.95 -4.01
N VAL A 129 3.75 14.32 -3.08
CA VAL A 129 5.22 14.36 -3.04
C VAL A 129 5.81 12.97 -3.20
N THR A 130 6.93 12.87 -3.94
CA THR A 130 7.58 11.60 -4.26
C THR A 130 9.10 11.64 -4.14
N ALA A 131 9.72 10.46 -4.19
CA ALA A 131 11.16 10.23 -4.36
C ALA A 131 12.13 10.60 -3.21
N ARG A 132 11.68 11.18 -2.09
CA ARG A 132 12.51 11.39 -0.88
C ARG A 132 12.26 10.32 0.19
N ASP A 133 13.25 10.04 1.04
CA ASP A 133 13.17 9.00 2.08
C ASP A 133 12.09 9.27 3.15
N ALA A 134 11.81 10.53 3.47
CA ALA A 134 10.74 10.91 4.39
C ALA A 134 9.37 10.33 3.97
N TYR A 135 9.13 10.20 2.67
CA TYR A 135 7.88 9.74 2.08
C TYR A 135 7.72 8.22 2.08
N ARG A 136 8.79 7.49 2.42
CA ARG A 136 8.87 6.04 2.35
C ARG A 136 8.49 5.37 3.67
N THR A 137 7.99 4.15 3.56
CA THR A 137 7.63 3.30 4.69
C THR A 137 7.94 1.82 4.39
N ALA A 138 7.86 0.96 5.40
CA ALA A 138 8.11 -0.47 5.27
C ALA A 138 7.01 -1.26 5.98
N ALA A 139 6.48 -2.29 5.33
CA ALA A 139 5.57 -3.26 5.95
C ALA A 139 6.39 -4.40 6.56
N ALA A 140 6.71 -4.31 7.85
CA ALA A 140 7.59 -5.26 8.54
C ALA A 140 8.92 -5.46 7.80
N ASN A 141 9.30 -6.71 7.45
CA ASN A 141 10.58 -7.08 6.82
C ASN A 141 10.70 -6.65 5.33
N GLU A 142 10.04 -5.58 4.90
CA GLU A 142 10.10 -5.06 3.53
C GLU A 142 11.14 -3.94 3.37
N ALA A 143 11.67 -3.79 2.17
CA ALA A 143 12.49 -2.63 1.81
C ALA A 143 11.68 -1.32 1.94
N LEU A 144 12.35 -0.28 2.45
CA LEU A 144 11.80 1.07 2.59
C LEU A 144 11.39 1.63 1.22
N GLN A 145 10.10 1.88 1.02
CA GLN A 145 9.54 2.28 -0.27
C GLN A 145 8.31 3.19 -0.12
N GLN A 146 8.02 4.00 -1.13
CA GLN A 146 6.79 4.78 -1.20
C GLN A 146 5.66 3.98 -1.86
N PHE A 147 4.59 3.76 -1.09
CA PHE A 147 3.36 3.10 -1.52
C PHE A 147 2.21 3.38 -0.54
N VAL A 148 1.00 2.94 -0.89
CA VAL A 148 -0.13 2.78 0.04
C VAL A 148 -0.51 1.31 0.17
N GLY A 149 -0.66 0.81 1.40
CA GLY A 149 -1.04 -0.57 1.70
C GLY A 149 -1.28 -0.82 3.18
N ALA A 150 -1.87 -1.99 3.50
CA ALA A 150 -2.08 -2.50 4.87
C ALA A 150 -2.66 -1.50 5.90
N SER A 151 -3.49 -0.54 5.44
CA SER A 151 -4.05 0.56 6.25
C SER A 151 -3.01 1.44 6.98
N MET A 152 -1.75 1.41 6.54
CA MET A 152 -0.62 1.99 7.27
C MET A 152 -0.48 3.51 7.17
N SER A 153 -1.21 4.17 6.27
CA SER A 153 -1.01 5.58 5.94
C SER A 153 -1.17 6.50 7.15
N VAL A 154 -2.18 6.29 7.99
CA VAL A 154 -2.32 7.08 9.23
C VAL A 154 -1.41 6.54 10.33
N THR A 155 -1.39 5.22 10.54
CA THR A 155 -0.67 4.62 11.68
C THR A 155 0.84 4.82 11.65
N LEU A 156 1.47 4.93 10.47
CA LEU A 156 2.91 5.13 10.34
C LEU A 156 3.34 6.58 10.07
N PHE A 157 2.45 7.43 9.55
CA PHE A 157 2.78 8.84 9.30
C PHE A 157 2.25 9.81 10.36
N TYR A 158 1.26 9.44 11.20
CA TYR A 158 0.70 10.34 12.22
C TYR A 158 1.78 11.03 13.06
N GLU A 159 2.63 10.26 13.74
CA GLU A 159 3.67 10.84 14.59
C GLU A 159 4.77 11.57 13.79
N ARG A 160 5.18 11.02 12.64
CA ARG A 160 6.18 11.65 11.74
C ARG A 160 5.74 13.04 11.27
N LEU A 161 4.46 13.17 10.89
CA LEU A 161 3.88 14.43 10.43
C LEU A 161 3.70 15.43 11.56
N ARG A 162 3.43 14.96 12.79
CA ARG A 162 3.46 15.84 13.96
C ARG A 162 4.87 16.38 14.22
N ILE A 163 5.89 15.53 14.20
CA ILE A 163 7.29 15.98 14.33
C ILE A 163 7.63 17.03 13.26
N ALA A 164 7.25 16.80 12.00
CA ALA A 164 7.46 17.77 10.91
C ALA A 164 6.72 19.10 11.11
N GLY A 165 5.46 19.06 11.58
CA GLY A 165 4.67 20.26 11.90
C GLY A 165 5.25 21.07 13.05
N ALA A 166 5.62 20.40 14.15
CA ALA A 166 6.21 21.05 15.32
C ALA A 166 7.61 21.62 15.04
N GLN A 167 8.43 20.94 14.23
CA GLN A 167 9.71 21.45 13.73
C GLN A 167 9.56 22.79 13.02
N ALA A 168 8.65 22.86 12.04
CA ALA A 168 8.39 24.08 11.30
C ALA A 168 7.83 25.19 12.22
N ARG A 169 6.92 24.85 13.13
CA ARG A 169 6.37 25.78 14.13
C ARG A 169 7.46 26.37 15.04
N GLU A 170 8.38 25.55 15.56
CA GLU A 170 9.48 26.02 16.41
C GLU A 170 10.48 26.93 15.65
N ALA A 171 10.78 26.61 14.38
CA ALA A 171 11.62 27.46 13.54
C ALA A 171 10.97 28.83 13.28
N LEU A 172 9.67 28.84 12.92
CA LEU A 172 8.88 30.07 12.72
C LEU A 172 8.80 30.92 14.00
N VAL A 173 8.54 30.29 15.15
CA VAL A 173 8.53 30.97 16.46
C VAL A 173 9.90 31.55 16.82
N SER A 174 10.99 30.85 16.52
CA SER A 174 12.36 31.34 16.77
C SER A 174 12.67 32.61 15.97
N VAL A 175 12.39 32.62 14.67
CA VAL A 175 12.57 33.82 13.82
C VAL A 175 11.67 34.96 14.28
N ALA A 176 10.41 34.67 14.60
CA ALA A 176 9.46 35.70 15.04
C ALA A 176 9.91 36.32 16.37
N ALA A 177 10.30 35.51 17.36
CA ALA A 177 10.79 35.99 18.64
C ALA A 177 12.01 36.90 18.49
N GLN A 178 12.96 36.53 17.62
CA GLN A 178 14.12 37.35 17.27
C GLN A 178 13.71 38.70 16.64
N ARG A 179 12.83 38.70 15.62
CA ARG A 179 12.34 39.94 14.97
C ARG A 179 11.48 40.81 15.89
N LEU A 180 10.78 40.20 16.85
CA LEU A 180 9.96 40.91 17.82
C LEU A 180 10.78 41.45 19.01
N GLY A 181 11.98 40.93 19.26
CA GLY A 181 12.83 41.30 20.40
C GLY A 181 12.39 40.65 21.72
N VAL A 182 11.86 39.42 21.67
CA VAL A 182 11.25 38.73 22.82
C VAL A 182 11.76 37.29 22.95
N ARG A 183 11.45 36.62 24.07
CA ARG A 183 11.74 35.18 24.24
C ARG A 183 10.71 34.35 23.47
N THR A 184 11.13 33.21 22.91
CA THR A 184 10.24 32.23 22.25
C THR A 184 9.10 31.76 23.15
N THR A 185 9.36 31.59 24.45
CA THR A 185 8.36 31.24 25.48
C THR A 185 7.25 32.28 25.67
N ASN A 186 7.44 33.51 25.19
CA ASN A 186 6.43 34.56 25.24
C ASN A 186 5.58 34.60 23.95
N CYS A 187 5.91 33.79 22.94
CA CYS A 187 5.18 33.71 21.69
C CYS A 187 4.19 32.53 21.69
N VAL A 188 3.05 32.71 21.02
CA VAL A 188 2.07 31.66 20.73
C VAL A 188 1.80 31.63 19.23
N THR A 189 1.30 30.50 18.73
CA THR A 189 0.94 30.33 17.32
C THR A 189 -0.56 30.16 17.13
N ARG A 190 -1.10 30.76 16.06
CA ARG A 190 -2.51 30.62 15.67
C ARG A 190 -2.69 31.02 14.21
N GLU A 191 -3.49 30.27 13.44
CA GLU A 191 -3.97 30.66 12.11
C GLU A 191 -2.86 31.17 11.16
N GLY A 192 -1.72 30.46 11.10
CA GLY A 192 -0.60 30.82 10.24
C GLY A 192 0.19 32.04 10.70
N ARG A 193 0.14 32.38 11.99
CA ARG A 193 0.85 33.53 12.59
C ARG A 193 1.55 33.15 13.88
N VAL A 194 2.66 33.83 14.16
CA VAL A 194 3.26 33.92 15.50
C VAL A 194 2.82 35.22 16.16
N ILE A 195 2.37 35.17 17.40
CA ILE A 195 1.78 36.27 18.17
C ILE A 195 2.56 36.43 19.48
N HIS A 196 2.84 37.67 19.90
CA HIS A 196 3.36 38.00 21.23
C HIS A 196 2.23 38.66 22.07
N PRO A 197 1.48 37.87 22.88
CA PRO A 197 0.21 38.30 23.47
C PRO A 197 0.29 39.58 24.30
N GLN A 198 1.39 39.77 25.03
CA GLN A 198 1.61 40.92 25.92
C GLN A 198 1.69 42.26 25.16
N SER A 199 1.95 42.23 23.85
CA SER A 199 2.05 43.43 23.00
C SER A 199 1.03 43.51 21.86
N GLY A 200 0.26 42.44 21.63
CA GLY A 200 -0.59 42.30 20.43
C GLY A 200 0.16 42.15 19.09
N ARG A 201 1.48 42.39 19.03
CA ARG A 201 2.28 42.23 17.79
C ARG A 201 2.22 40.79 17.28
N SER A 202 2.11 40.62 15.96
CA SER A 202 2.15 39.31 15.31
C SER A 202 2.83 39.39 13.94
N LEU A 203 3.42 38.27 13.50
CA LEU A 203 4.05 38.09 12.19
C LEU A 203 3.44 36.85 11.53
N GLY A 204 3.07 36.94 10.25
CA GLY A 204 2.56 35.83 9.46
C GLY A 204 3.65 34.88 9.00
N TYR A 205 3.32 33.60 8.79
CA TYR A 205 4.31 32.59 8.41
C TYR A 205 5.01 32.90 7.08
N GLY A 206 4.34 33.51 6.11
CA GLY A 206 4.96 33.94 4.85
C GLY A 206 6.07 34.99 5.03
N GLU A 207 5.93 35.86 6.04
CA GLU A 207 6.96 36.87 6.39
C GLU A 207 8.21 36.21 7.01
N LEU A 208 8.04 35.04 7.64
CA LEU A 208 9.03 34.34 8.46
C LEU A 208 9.73 33.19 7.73
N ALA A 209 9.05 32.56 6.77
CA ALA A 209 9.44 31.30 6.14
C ALA A 209 10.88 31.34 5.57
N ALA A 210 11.24 32.42 4.89
CA ALA A 210 12.55 32.56 4.24
C ALA A 210 13.74 32.51 5.21
N ASP A 211 13.55 32.92 6.47
CA ASP A 211 14.57 32.80 7.50
C ASP A 211 14.43 31.52 8.31
N ALA A 212 13.20 31.04 8.52
CA ALA A 212 12.95 29.78 9.22
C ALA A 212 13.55 28.58 8.48
N ALA A 213 13.51 28.57 7.15
CA ALA A 213 14.15 27.58 6.29
C ALA A 213 15.69 27.52 6.41
N LYS A 214 16.33 28.55 6.97
CA LYS A 214 17.79 28.62 7.18
C LYS A 214 18.22 28.04 8.53
N LEU A 215 17.27 27.81 9.45
CA LEU A 215 17.56 27.31 10.79
C LEU A 215 17.70 25.78 10.79
N PRO A 216 18.60 25.21 11.61
CA PRO A 216 18.58 23.78 11.88
C PRO A 216 17.28 23.41 12.60
N LEU A 217 16.55 22.44 12.07
CA LEU A 217 15.31 21.97 12.70
C LEU A 217 15.62 21.08 13.91
N ASN A 218 14.84 21.25 14.97
CA ASN A 218 14.95 20.44 16.18
C ASN A 218 14.56 18.97 15.90
N PRO A 219 15.42 17.96 16.09
CA PRO A 219 15.05 16.56 15.88
C PRO A 219 14.02 16.05 16.89
N HIS A 220 13.84 16.74 18.02
CA HIS A 220 12.91 16.39 19.10
C HIS A 220 12.06 17.62 19.50
N PRO A 221 11.16 18.09 18.62
CA PRO A 221 10.33 19.26 18.88
C PRO A 221 9.27 18.96 19.94
N HIS A 222 8.82 19.99 20.64
CA HIS A 222 7.71 19.89 21.59
C HIS A 222 6.39 19.69 20.84
N LEU A 223 5.83 18.48 20.90
CA LEU A 223 4.52 18.19 20.32
C LEU A 223 3.39 18.73 21.20
N LYS A 224 2.28 19.17 20.59
CA LYS A 224 1.04 19.54 21.26
C LYS A 224 0.49 18.37 22.10
N THR A 225 -0.25 18.69 23.16
CA THR A 225 -1.08 17.69 23.84
C THR A 225 -2.38 17.46 23.05
N ALA A 226 -3.06 16.33 23.27
CA ALA A 226 -4.35 16.05 22.62
C ALA A 226 -5.43 17.10 22.95
N ALA A 227 -5.33 17.79 24.10
CA ALA A 227 -6.21 18.89 24.47
C ALA A 227 -5.92 20.19 23.70
N ALA A 228 -4.72 20.34 23.12
CA ALA A 228 -4.32 21.50 22.30
C ALA A 228 -4.51 21.26 20.79
N HIS A 229 -5.08 20.12 20.39
CA HIS A 229 -5.44 19.81 19.01
C HIS A 229 -6.70 20.55 18.59
N ALA A 230 -6.55 21.48 17.65
CA ALA A 230 -7.63 22.27 17.09
C ALA A 230 -8.26 21.59 15.88
N LEU A 231 -7.47 20.86 15.08
CA LEU A 231 -7.93 20.16 13.89
C LEU A 231 -7.94 18.62 14.06
N ILE A 232 -6.95 17.99 14.69
CA ILE A 232 -6.87 16.52 14.79
C ILE A 232 -8.12 15.97 15.51
N GLY A 233 -8.71 14.92 14.93
CA GLY A 233 -9.92 14.28 15.45
C GLY A 233 -11.22 15.08 15.26
N LYS A 234 -11.18 16.26 14.61
CA LYS A 234 -12.39 17.02 14.25
C LYS A 234 -12.98 16.56 12.90
N PRO A 235 -14.31 16.61 12.73
CA PRO A 235 -14.94 16.40 11.43
C PRO A 235 -14.66 17.59 10.52
N MET A 236 -13.75 17.41 9.55
CA MET A 236 -13.38 18.44 8.56
C MET A 236 -14.02 18.13 7.21
N GLN A 237 -14.33 19.19 6.45
CA GLN A 237 -14.66 19.01 5.04
C GLN A 237 -13.44 18.50 4.27
N ARG A 238 -13.68 17.55 3.36
CA ARG A 238 -12.62 16.91 2.60
C ARG A 238 -12.03 17.88 1.57
N LEU A 239 -10.71 18.08 1.62
CA LEU A 239 -9.98 18.94 0.69
C LEU A 239 -10.08 18.45 -0.77
N ASP A 240 -10.25 17.15 -0.96
CA ASP A 240 -10.37 16.48 -2.26
C ASP A 240 -11.82 16.29 -2.74
N SER A 241 -12.83 16.73 -1.98
CA SER A 241 -14.24 16.61 -2.39
C SER A 241 -14.67 17.59 -3.49
N PRO A 242 -14.38 18.91 -3.43
CA PRO A 242 -14.89 19.87 -4.41
C PRO A 242 -14.53 19.48 -5.85
N SER A 243 -13.25 19.19 -6.10
CA SER A 243 -12.76 18.85 -7.45
C SER A 243 -13.31 17.53 -7.98
N LYS A 244 -13.70 16.60 -7.10
CA LYS A 244 -14.35 15.34 -7.49
C LYS A 244 -15.83 15.49 -7.82
N VAL A 245 -16.48 16.54 -7.31
CA VAL A 245 -17.90 16.83 -7.54
C VAL A 245 -18.09 17.72 -8.75
N ASP A 246 -17.20 18.70 -8.98
CA ASP A 246 -17.27 19.60 -10.15
C ASP A 246 -16.57 19.04 -11.42
N GLY A 247 -15.83 17.93 -11.29
CA GLY A 247 -15.13 17.28 -12.40
C GLY A 247 -13.74 17.83 -12.73
N SER A 248 -13.20 18.76 -11.93
CA SER A 248 -11.84 19.28 -12.10
C SER A 248 -10.72 18.37 -11.55
N ALA A 249 -11.07 17.30 -10.82
CA ALA A 249 -10.12 16.31 -10.31
C ALA A 249 -9.48 15.51 -11.45
N VAL A 250 -8.16 15.63 -11.59
CA VAL A 250 -7.38 14.90 -12.60
C VAL A 250 -7.13 13.45 -12.16
N PHE A 251 -7.75 12.49 -12.84
CA PHE A 251 -7.40 11.07 -12.78
C PHE A 251 -6.36 10.72 -13.86
N GLY A 252 -5.90 9.47 -13.88
CA GLY A 252 -4.87 9.04 -14.84
C GLY A 252 -5.32 9.19 -16.29
N ILE A 253 -6.58 8.86 -16.56
CA ILE A 253 -7.17 8.97 -17.89
C ILE A 253 -7.28 10.42 -18.40
N ASP A 254 -7.33 11.40 -17.50
CA ASP A 254 -7.48 12.83 -17.84
C ASP A 254 -6.16 13.50 -18.22
N VAL A 255 -5.02 12.89 -17.89
CA VAL A 255 -3.67 13.44 -18.13
C VAL A 255 -3.49 13.87 -19.58
N LYS A 256 -3.00 15.10 -19.76
CA LYS A 256 -2.58 15.67 -21.05
C LYS A 256 -1.21 16.33 -20.86
N VAL A 257 -0.23 15.91 -21.66
CA VAL A 257 1.11 16.52 -21.72
C VAL A 257 1.41 16.95 -23.16
N PRO A 258 2.27 17.98 -23.38
CA PRO A 258 2.61 18.44 -24.72
C PRO A 258 3.15 17.32 -25.61
N GLY A 259 2.70 17.27 -26.87
CA GLY A 259 3.17 16.27 -27.85
C GLY A 259 2.73 14.82 -27.59
N MET A 260 1.86 14.56 -26.59
CA MET A 260 1.32 13.24 -26.27
C MET A 260 0.66 12.54 -27.46
N LEU A 261 0.86 11.22 -27.55
CA LEU A 261 0.08 10.29 -28.37
C LEU A 261 -0.74 9.34 -27.48
N ILE A 262 -1.75 8.68 -28.06
CA ILE A 262 -2.58 7.70 -27.36
C ILE A 262 -2.29 6.29 -27.88
N GLY A 263 -2.06 5.35 -26.96
CA GLY A 263 -1.93 3.93 -27.24
C GLY A 263 -3.18 3.15 -26.85
N ALA A 264 -3.74 2.39 -27.79
CA ALA A 264 -4.73 1.35 -27.50
C ALA A 264 -4.03 -0.01 -27.56
N VAL A 265 -4.26 -0.84 -26.54
CA VAL A 265 -3.61 -2.14 -26.38
C VAL A 265 -4.60 -3.28 -26.61
N ARG A 266 -4.11 -4.38 -27.19
CA ARG A 266 -4.79 -5.67 -27.29
C ARG A 266 -3.85 -6.72 -26.72
N MET A 267 -4.26 -7.33 -25.62
CA MET A 267 -3.44 -8.32 -24.91
C MET A 267 -3.58 -9.71 -25.54
N ALA A 268 -2.62 -10.60 -25.27
CA ALA A 268 -2.68 -11.97 -25.72
C ALA A 268 -3.95 -12.67 -25.18
N PRO A 269 -4.68 -13.51 -25.95
CA PRO A 269 -5.96 -14.09 -25.52
C PRO A 269 -5.91 -14.93 -24.23
N THR A 270 -4.72 -15.34 -23.81
CA THR A 270 -4.46 -16.20 -22.65
C THR A 270 -3.32 -15.62 -21.82
N THR A 271 -3.39 -15.80 -20.50
CA THR A 271 -2.32 -15.38 -19.59
C THR A 271 -1.03 -16.15 -19.85
N GLY A 272 0.11 -15.44 -19.86
CA GLY A 272 1.40 -16.02 -20.25
C GLY A 272 1.58 -16.20 -21.76
N GLY A 273 0.56 -15.88 -22.57
CA GLY A 273 0.67 -15.80 -24.02
C GLY A 273 1.48 -14.60 -24.50
N ALA A 274 1.87 -14.62 -25.77
CA ALA A 274 2.68 -13.58 -26.41
C ALA A 274 2.31 -13.43 -27.89
N PRO A 275 2.46 -12.24 -28.49
CA PRO A 275 2.35 -12.09 -29.94
C PRO A 275 3.52 -12.78 -30.64
N LEU A 276 3.25 -13.51 -31.72
CA LEU A 276 4.27 -14.10 -32.61
C LEU A 276 4.49 -13.23 -33.84
N ALA A 277 3.41 -12.84 -34.50
CA ALA A 277 3.44 -12.01 -35.71
C ALA A 277 2.19 -11.13 -35.80
N VAL A 278 2.31 -10.01 -36.51
CA VAL A 278 1.17 -9.16 -36.89
C VAL A 278 1.16 -9.11 -38.42
N LYS A 279 0.23 -9.85 -39.05
CA LYS A 279 0.27 -10.13 -40.50
C LYS A 279 -0.02 -8.90 -41.34
N ASN A 280 -0.93 -8.04 -40.87
CA ASN A 280 -1.30 -6.78 -41.52
C ASN A 280 -0.63 -5.54 -40.89
N ARG A 281 0.54 -5.71 -40.26
CA ARG A 281 1.20 -4.64 -39.47
C ARG A 281 1.34 -3.33 -40.23
N ASP A 282 1.85 -3.41 -41.46
CA ASP A 282 2.21 -2.22 -42.23
C ASP A 282 0.96 -1.55 -42.82
N ASP A 283 -0.08 -2.31 -43.20
CA ASP A 283 -1.40 -1.78 -43.55
C ASP A 283 -2.04 -1.00 -42.39
N ILE A 284 -1.90 -1.51 -41.16
CA ILE A 284 -2.39 -0.85 -39.95
C ILE A 284 -1.56 0.42 -39.67
N LYS A 285 -0.23 0.36 -39.81
CA LYS A 285 0.67 1.50 -39.61
C LYS A 285 0.46 2.60 -40.66
N ALA A 286 0.10 2.25 -41.90
CA ALA A 286 -0.19 3.21 -42.97
C ALA A 286 -1.52 3.97 -42.80
N ARG A 287 -2.37 3.60 -41.83
CA ARG A 287 -3.64 4.30 -41.58
C ARG A 287 -3.40 5.72 -41.05
N ARG A 288 -4.14 6.68 -41.61
CA ARG A 288 -4.05 8.11 -41.23
C ARG A 288 -4.11 8.31 -39.71
N GLY A 289 -3.03 8.85 -39.15
CA GLY A 289 -2.92 9.19 -37.74
C GLY A 289 -2.46 8.05 -36.83
N VAL A 290 -2.14 6.88 -37.37
CA VAL A 290 -1.36 5.84 -36.68
C VAL A 290 0.12 6.19 -36.83
N HIS A 291 0.87 6.16 -35.73
CA HIS A 291 2.31 6.44 -35.70
C HIS A 291 3.12 5.15 -35.68
N ASP A 292 2.68 4.14 -34.91
CA ASP A 292 3.32 2.83 -34.92
C ASP A 292 2.42 1.69 -34.40
N VAL A 293 2.82 0.46 -34.73
CA VAL A 293 2.31 -0.79 -34.16
C VAL A 293 3.44 -1.43 -33.37
N VAL A 294 3.39 -1.27 -32.05
CA VAL A 294 4.45 -1.65 -31.10
C VAL A 294 4.15 -3.03 -30.53
N ILE A 295 5.13 -3.93 -30.61
CA ILE A 295 5.05 -5.29 -30.04
C ILE A 295 5.60 -5.25 -28.61
N ALA A 296 4.76 -5.57 -27.62
CA ALA A 296 5.17 -5.78 -26.24
C ALA A 296 5.25 -7.29 -25.93
N LYS A 297 5.73 -7.65 -24.73
CA LYS A 297 5.93 -9.06 -24.33
C LYS A 297 4.65 -9.90 -24.41
N ASP A 298 3.52 -9.32 -24.03
CA ASP A 298 2.23 -9.96 -23.77
C ASP A 298 1.07 -9.28 -24.52
N ALA A 299 1.37 -8.30 -25.39
CA ALA A 299 0.37 -7.47 -26.06
C ALA A 299 0.89 -6.79 -27.34
N ILE A 300 -0.04 -6.31 -28.17
CA ILE A 300 0.25 -5.32 -29.22
C ILE A 300 -0.35 -3.97 -28.79
N ILE A 301 0.40 -2.89 -29.02
CA ILE A 301 -0.04 -1.51 -28.74
C ILE A 301 -0.01 -0.72 -30.04
N VAL A 302 -1.17 -0.21 -30.46
CA VAL A 302 -1.24 0.73 -31.59
C VAL A 302 -1.24 2.15 -31.06
N VAL A 303 -0.27 2.95 -31.51
CA VAL A 303 -0.08 4.35 -31.08
C VAL A 303 -0.61 5.27 -32.17
N ALA A 304 -1.50 6.20 -31.81
CA ALA A 304 -2.16 7.12 -32.73
C ALA A 304 -2.35 8.53 -32.13
N ASP A 305 -2.81 9.48 -32.95
CA ASP A 305 -3.15 10.85 -32.51
C ASP A 305 -4.24 10.88 -31.41
N ASP A 306 -5.20 9.95 -31.50
CA ASP A 306 -6.36 9.89 -30.60
C ASP A 306 -6.76 8.44 -30.28
N TYR A 307 -7.54 8.26 -29.21
CA TYR A 307 -7.95 6.95 -28.71
C TYR A 307 -8.81 6.17 -29.72
N TRP A 308 -9.67 6.84 -30.49
CA TRP A 308 -10.58 6.16 -31.41
C TRP A 308 -9.83 5.59 -32.61
N ARG A 309 -8.89 6.34 -33.19
CA ARG A 309 -7.96 5.84 -34.22
C ARG A 309 -7.14 4.67 -33.70
N ALA A 310 -6.52 4.82 -32.52
CA ALA A 310 -5.74 3.77 -31.89
C ALA A 310 -6.57 2.49 -31.70
N LYS A 311 -7.77 2.59 -31.11
CA LYS A 311 -8.65 1.45 -30.82
C LYS A 311 -9.15 0.78 -32.09
N LYS A 312 -9.64 1.53 -33.09
CA LYS A 312 -10.11 0.97 -34.38
C LYS A 312 -8.98 0.33 -35.21
N ALA A 313 -7.76 0.81 -35.08
CA ALA A 313 -6.59 0.19 -35.68
C ALA A 313 -6.19 -1.09 -34.92
N CYS A 314 -6.20 -1.07 -33.59
CA CYS A 314 -5.88 -2.22 -32.72
C CYS A 314 -6.90 -3.38 -32.86
N ASP A 315 -8.19 -3.06 -32.98
CA ASP A 315 -9.26 -4.03 -33.22
C ASP A 315 -9.14 -4.72 -34.59
N ALA A 316 -8.52 -4.06 -35.57
CA ALA A 316 -8.33 -4.57 -36.92
C ALA A 316 -7.01 -5.33 -37.12
N LEU A 317 -6.18 -5.50 -36.09
CA LEU A 317 -4.95 -6.28 -36.18
C LEU A 317 -5.25 -7.76 -36.45
N ASP A 318 -4.60 -8.33 -37.45
CA ASP A 318 -4.46 -9.78 -37.63
C ASP A 318 -3.18 -10.22 -36.91
N VAL A 319 -3.35 -10.76 -35.70
CA VAL A 319 -2.24 -11.14 -34.82
C VAL A 319 -2.22 -12.65 -34.65
N GLU A 320 -1.09 -13.25 -34.94
CA GLU A 320 -0.78 -14.62 -34.58
C GLU A 320 -0.26 -14.65 -33.14
N TRP A 321 -0.87 -15.48 -32.29
CA TRP A 321 -0.57 -15.55 -30.87
C TRP A 321 0.03 -16.89 -30.50
N LYS A 322 1.10 -16.86 -29.69
CA LYS A 322 1.47 -17.99 -28.85
C LYS A 322 0.52 -18.00 -27.66
N ALA A 323 -0.30 -19.05 -27.55
CA ALA A 323 -1.10 -19.28 -26.36
C ALA A 323 -0.20 -19.54 -25.14
N GLY A 324 -0.60 -19.00 -23.99
CA GLY A 324 -0.16 -19.49 -22.68
C GLY A 324 -0.92 -20.75 -22.28
N ALA A 325 -0.68 -21.25 -21.08
CA ALA A 325 -1.42 -22.41 -20.57
C ALA A 325 -2.89 -22.05 -20.30
N ALA A 326 -3.78 -22.99 -20.59
CA ALA A 326 -5.19 -22.86 -20.23
C ALA A 326 -5.38 -22.97 -18.70
N ALA A 327 -6.40 -22.30 -18.19
CA ALA A 327 -6.87 -22.43 -16.81
C ALA A 327 -8.35 -22.85 -16.83
N ASP A 328 -8.71 -23.82 -15.99
CA ASP A 328 -10.08 -24.31 -15.83
C ASP A 328 -10.52 -24.24 -14.37
N SER A 329 -11.64 -23.57 -14.12
CA SER A 329 -12.21 -23.38 -12.79
C SER A 329 -12.62 -24.69 -12.11
N ALA A 330 -13.06 -25.71 -12.87
CA ALA A 330 -13.46 -26.98 -12.31
C ALA A 330 -12.25 -27.78 -11.80
N THR A 331 -11.19 -27.86 -12.62
CA THR A 331 -9.90 -28.45 -12.27
C THR A 331 -9.29 -27.77 -11.05
N ILE A 332 -9.21 -26.43 -11.03
CA ILE A 332 -8.62 -25.66 -9.91
C ILE A 332 -9.43 -25.83 -8.60
N LEU A 333 -10.75 -26.06 -8.67
CA LEU A 333 -11.55 -26.40 -7.49
C LEU A 333 -11.31 -27.84 -7.03
N ALA A 334 -11.19 -28.79 -7.95
CA ALA A 334 -10.89 -30.19 -7.63
C ALA A 334 -9.51 -30.35 -6.98
N GLU A 335 -8.48 -29.68 -7.49
CA GLU A 335 -7.13 -29.67 -6.92
C GLU A 335 -7.12 -29.13 -5.48
N ARG A 336 -7.81 -28.02 -5.21
CA ARG A 336 -7.93 -27.47 -3.84
C ARG A 336 -8.70 -28.40 -2.90
N ARG A 337 -9.78 -29.03 -3.37
CA ARG A 337 -10.52 -30.04 -2.58
C ARG A 337 -9.65 -31.25 -2.23
N ALA A 338 -8.88 -31.77 -3.19
CA ALA A 338 -7.93 -32.85 -2.92
C ALA A 338 -6.84 -32.41 -1.93
N ALA A 339 -6.33 -31.18 -2.03
CA ALA A 339 -5.32 -30.63 -1.13
C ALA A 339 -5.82 -30.44 0.32
N LEU A 340 -7.11 -30.18 0.53
CA LEU A 340 -7.72 -30.14 1.87
C LEU A 340 -7.65 -31.51 2.58
N ILE A 341 -7.61 -32.62 1.85
CA ILE A 341 -7.55 -33.98 2.42
C ILE A 341 -6.10 -34.50 2.45
N HIS A 342 -5.38 -34.40 1.32
CA HIS A 342 -4.11 -35.09 1.10
C HIS A 342 -2.88 -34.18 1.06
N GLY A 343 -3.08 -32.85 1.01
CA GLY A 343 -1.97 -31.90 0.96
C GLY A 343 -1.13 -31.90 2.24
N LYS A 344 0.13 -31.50 2.13
CA LYS A 344 0.99 -31.24 3.30
C LYS A 344 0.72 -29.81 3.81
N PRO A 345 0.21 -29.62 5.04
CA PRO A 345 -0.04 -28.29 5.58
C PRO A 345 1.24 -27.65 6.15
N GLY A 346 1.32 -26.34 6.00
CA GLY A 346 2.00 -25.46 6.96
C GLY A 346 1.08 -25.21 8.16
N ILE A 347 1.66 -25.17 9.36
CA ILE A 347 0.92 -25.00 10.62
C ILE A 347 1.10 -23.56 11.08
N ALA A 348 0.00 -22.80 11.15
CA ALA A 348 0.04 -21.40 11.61
C ALA A 348 -0.23 -21.28 13.12
N THR A 349 -1.14 -22.10 13.64
CA THR A 349 -1.53 -22.13 15.06
C THR A 349 -1.74 -23.56 15.53
N ASP A 350 -1.20 -23.89 16.70
CA ASP A 350 -1.27 -25.20 17.34
C ASP A 350 -1.45 -25.01 18.85
N ILE A 351 -2.66 -25.23 19.35
CA ILE A 351 -3.06 -25.05 20.74
C ILE A 351 -3.81 -26.31 21.18
N GLY A 352 -3.33 -26.96 22.24
CA GLY A 352 -3.94 -28.21 22.73
C GLY A 352 -3.82 -29.35 21.71
N ASP A 353 -4.79 -30.26 21.70
CA ASP A 353 -4.86 -31.40 20.76
C ASP A 353 -6.19 -31.41 20.00
N ALA A 354 -6.40 -30.41 19.14
CA ALA A 354 -7.60 -30.37 18.31
C ALA A 354 -7.72 -31.58 17.35
N PRO A 355 -6.64 -32.04 16.65
CA PRO A 355 -6.74 -33.19 15.76
C PRO A 355 -7.10 -34.49 16.48
N GLY A 356 -6.51 -34.77 17.64
CA GLY A 356 -6.81 -35.97 18.43
C GLY A 356 -8.22 -35.96 19.01
N ILE A 357 -8.68 -34.81 19.53
CA ILE A 357 -10.07 -34.66 20.01
C ILE A 357 -11.08 -34.83 18.87
N ILE A 358 -10.81 -34.29 17.67
CA ILE A 358 -11.68 -34.48 16.50
C ILE A 358 -11.68 -35.94 16.04
N ALA A 359 -10.52 -36.61 16.04
CA ALA A 359 -10.41 -38.03 15.70
C ALA A 359 -11.12 -38.96 16.70
N ALA A 360 -11.22 -38.57 17.97
CA ALA A 360 -11.99 -39.28 19.00
C ALA A 360 -13.52 -39.13 18.83
N GLY A 361 -13.99 -38.17 18.02
CA GLY A 361 -15.40 -38.00 17.65
C GLY A 361 -16.26 -37.27 18.68
N GLY A 362 -17.52 -37.67 18.80
CA GLY A 362 -18.57 -36.96 19.56
C GLY A 362 -19.46 -36.12 18.64
N LYS A 363 -19.95 -34.97 19.13
CA LYS A 363 -20.79 -34.05 18.34
C LYS A 363 -19.92 -33.22 17.40
N VAL A 364 -19.55 -33.82 16.26
CA VAL A 364 -18.71 -33.21 15.23
C VAL A 364 -19.56 -32.32 14.30
N VAL A 365 -19.13 -31.09 14.09
CA VAL A 365 -19.62 -30.20 13.02
C VAL A 365 -18.53 -30.11 11.95
N THR A 366 -18.89 -30.07 10.67
CA THR A 366 -17.92 -29.95 9.56
C THR A 366 -18.52 -29.12 8.44
N GLY A 367 -17.82 -28.04 8.06
CA GLY A 367 -18.18 -27.14 6.97
C GLY A 367 -17.11 -27.15 5.87
N GLU A 368 -17.53 -27.09 4.60
CA GLU A 368 -16.65 -26.97 3.45
C GLU A 368 -17.02 -25.76 2.58
N TYR A 369 -16.03 -24.91 2.32
CA TYR A 369 -16.23 -23.58 1.71
C TYR A 369 -15.30 -23.36 0.52
N HIS A 370 -15.66 -22.43 -0.36
CA HIS A 370 -14.81 -22.02 -1.47
C HIS A 370 -15.07 -20.58 -1.91
N THR A 371 -14.00 -19.90 -2.31
CA THR A 371 -14.02 -18.63 -3.05
C THR A 371 -13.34 -18.80 -4.41
N PRO A 372 -13.81 -18.10 -5.46
CA PRO A 372 -13.15 -18.07 -6.77
C PRO A 372 -12.00 -17.06 -6.78
N TYR A 373 -11.31 -16.95 -7.91
CA TYR A 373 -10.50 -15.76 -8.20
C TYR A 373 -11.41 -14.53 -8.36
N ILE A 374 -10.97 -13.39 -7.84
CA ILE A 374 -11.72 -12.13 -7.93
C ILE A 374 -10.78 -11.05 -8.48
N VAL A 375 -11.24 -10.30 -9.49
CA VAL A 375 -10.53 -9.13 -10.03
C VAL A 375 -11.04 -7.85 -9.35
N HIS A 376 -10.19 -6.83 -9.23
CA HIS A 376 -10.54 -5.57 -8.55
C HIS A 376 -11.62 -4.73 -9.27
N ALA A 377 -11.81 -4.93 -10.58
CA ALA A 377 -12.81 -4.25 -11.42
C ALA A 377 -12.92 -2.73 -11.17
N THR A 378 -11.79 -2.01 -11.10
CA THR A 378 -11.76 -0.57 -10.81
C THR A 378 -12.52 0.24 -11.86
N MET A 379 -13.32 1.23 -11.44
CA MET A 379 -14.16 2.03 -12.35
C MET A 379 -13.35 2.69 -13.48
N GLU A 380 -12.19 3.26 -13.15
CA GLU A 380 -11.16 3.62 -14.13
C GLU A 380 -10.30 2.38 -14.45
N PRO A 381 -10.31 1.87 -15.71
CA PRO A 381 -9.37 0.84 -16.15
C PRO A 381 -7.92 1.32 -16.03
N VAL A 382 -6.99 0.39 -15.83
CA VAL A 382 -5.58 0.78 -15.71
C VAL A 382 -5.05 1.51 -16.96
N ASN A 383 -4.36 2.60 -16.71
CA ASN A 383 -3.81 3.48 -17.72
C ASN A 383 -2.56 4.20 -17.16
N ALA A 384 -1.65 4.62 -18.04
CA ALA A 384 -0.52 5.45 -17.67
C ALA A 384 -0.07 6.30 -18.87
N THR A 385 0.41 7.50 -18.59
CA THR A 385 1.17 8.32 -19.55
C THR A 385 2.64 8.22 -19.19
N VAL A 386 3.50 7.88 -20.15
CA VAL A 386 4.95 7.79 -19.95
C VAL A 386 5.68 8.53 -21.05
N HIS A 387 6.76 9.22 -20.69
CA HIS A 387 7.74 9.80 -21.62
C HIS A 387 9.12 9.21 -21.33
N VAL A 388 9.65 8.39 -22.25
CA VAL A 388 11.02 7.85 -22.18
C VAL A 388 11.96 8.74 -23.00
N ARG A 389 12.70 9.61 -22.32
CA ARG A 389 13.69 10.54 -22.89
C ARG A 389 15.06 9.86 -22.94
N LYS A 390 15.26 9.05 -23.98
CA LYS A 390 16.48 8.23 -24.16
C LYS A 390 17.76 9.06 -24.24
N ASP A 391 17.66 10.25 -24.83
CA ASP A 391 18.68 11.28 -24.97
C ASP A 391 19.13 11.87 -23.63
N LEU A 392 18.19 12.10 -22.70
CA LEU A 392 18.48 12.61 -21.35
C LEU A 392 18.77 11.51 -20.31
N GLY A 393 18.57 10.24 -20.70
CA GLY A 393 18.63 9.10 -19.78
C GLY A 393 17.55 9.16 -18.70
N GLU A 394 16.35 9.62 -19.05
CA GLU A 394 15.26 9.90 -18.10
C GLU A 394 13.92 9.29 -18.50
N ILE A 395 13.10 8.99 -17.51
CA ILE A 395 11.71 8.56 -17.70
C ILE A 395 10.80 9.36 -16.80
N GLU A 396 9.68 9.81 -17.34
CA GLU A 396 8.65 10.50 -16.60
C GLU A 396 7.31 9.80 -16.76
N VAL A 397 6.60 9.63 -15.65
CA VAL A 397 5.37 8.84 -15.55
C VAL A 397 4.29 9.69 -14.89
N TRP A 398 3.12 9.73 -15.51
CA TRP A 398 1.90 10.27 -14.91
C TRP A 398 0.83 9.19 -14.90
N GLY A 399 0.16 9.00 -13.76
CA GLY A 399 -0.98 8.08 -13.70
C GLY A 399 -1.44 7.74 -12.29
N PRO A 400 -2.40 6.80 -12.19
CA PRO A 400 -3.09 6.48 -10.96
C PRO A 400 -2.26 5.43 -10.18
N ILE A 401 -1.08 5.82 -9.70
CA ILE A 401 -0.06 4.92 -9.13
C ILE A 401 -0.27 4.70 -7.62
N GLN A 402 -0.30 3.44 -7.16
CA GLN A 402 -0.33 3.09 -5.73
C GLN A 402 1.04 2.62 -5.19
N GLY A 403 1.94 2.16 -6.05
CA GLY A 403 3.31 1.73 -5.72
C GLY A 403 4.36 2.58 -6.45
N GLN A 404 4.68 3.76 -5.93
CA GLN A 404 5.53 4.75 -6.59
C GLN A 404 6.95 4.23 -6.83
N ASP A 405 7.64 3.75 -5.79
CA ASP A 405 8.99 3.21 -5.97
C ASP A 405 9.00 1.91 -6.80
N LYS A 406 7.90 1.15 -6.84
CA LYS A 406 7.78 -0.02 -7.72
C LYS A 406 7.79 0.35 -9.21
N VAL A 407 7.17 1.46 -9.59
CA VAL A 407 7.31 2.02 -10.94
C VAL A 407 8.78 2.35 -11.23
N ARG A 408 9.44 3.03 -10.30
CA ARG A 408 10.84 3.47 -10.44
C ARG A 408 11.79 2.29 -10.60
N TRP A 409 11.65 1.24 -9.79
CA TRP A 409 12.45 0.01 -9.88
C TRP A 409 12.15 -0.79 -11.15
N ALA A 410 10.87 -0.94 -11.53
CA ALA A 410 10.49 -1.70 -12.72
C ALA A 410 11.03 -1.04 -14.00
N LEU A 411 10.81 0.27 -14.16
CA LEU A 411 11.29 1.00 -15.34
C LEU A 411 12.81 1.17 -15.31
N GLY A 412 13.42 1.46 -14.17
CA GLY A 412 14.88 1.50 -14.03
C GLY A 412 15.54 0.16 -14.40
N GLY A 413 14.98 -0.97 -13.97
CA GLY A 413 15.48 -2.31 -14.32
C GLY A 413 15.31 -2.68 -15.80
N ILE A 414 14.24 -2.22 -16.45
CA ILE A 414 13.98 -2.43 -17.89
C ILE A 414 14.91 -1.55 -18.74
N PHE A 415 14.97 -0.25 -18.46
CA PHE A 415 15.70 0.73 -19.26
C PHE A 415 17.16 0.95 -18.83
N LYS A 416 17.62 0.21 -17.81
CA LYS A 416 18.98 0.29 -17.22
C LYS A 416 19.33 1.68 -16.68
N LEU A 417 18.36 2.31 -16.03
CA LEU A 417 18.49 3.62 -15.38
C LEU A 417 18.43 3.48 -13.86
N PRO A 418 19.14 4.33 -13.09
CA PRO A 418 18.97 4.41 -11.64
C PRO A 418 17.54 4.90 -11.31
N PRO A 419 16.92 4.47 -10.19
CA PRO A 419 15.55 4.85 -9.83
C PRO A 419 15.30 6.36 -9.74
N GLU A 420 16.35 7.14 -9.47
CA GLU A 420 16.37 8.61 -9.39
C GLU A 420 16.13 9.28 -10.76
N LYS A 421 16.36 8.55 -11.85
CA LYS A 421 16.06 8.98 -13.23
C LYS A 421 14.65 8.60 -13.70
N VAL A 422 13.80 8.11 -12.80
CA VAL A 422 12.37 7.84 -13.04
C VAL A 422 11.52 8.73 -12.14
N THR A 423 10.92 9.76 -12.73
CA THR A 423 9.98 10.69 -12.05
C THR A 423 8.56 10.14 -12.11
N VAL A 424 7.83 10.16 -10.99
CA VAL A 424 6.47 9.64 -10.88
C VAL A 424 5.52 10.70 -10.32
N HIS A 425 4.60 11.15 -11.18
CA HIS A 425 3.48 12.03 -10.86
C HIS A 425 2.23 11.19 -10.61
N THR A 426 1.79 11.11 -9.35
CA THR A 426 0.60 10.33 -8.97
C THR A 426 -0.65 11.21 -9.09
N THR A 427 -1.58 10.81 -9.97
CA THR A 427 -2.90 11.43 -10.12
C THR A 427 -3.89 10.91 -9.06
N PHE A 428 -5.13 11.38 -9.07
CA PHE A 428 -6.20 10.62 -8.41
C PHE A 428 -6.38 9.24 -9.08
N LEU A 429 -6.87 8.27 -8.30
CA LEU A 429 -7.12 6.90 -8.74
C LEU A 429 -8.64 6.66 -8.81
N GLY A 430 -9.17 6.27 -9.98
CA GLY A 430 -10.59 5.91 -10.15
C GLY A 430 -10.88 4.50 -9.62
N GLY A 431 -10.60 4.30 -8.33
CA GLY A 431 -10.49 3.00 -7.68
C GLY A 431 -9.11 2.36 -7.86
N SER A 432 -8.73 1.54 -6.88
CA SER A 432 -7.58 0.61 -6.97
C SER A 432 -7.91 -0.72 -6.30
N PHE A 433 -8.31 -0.69 -5.03
CA PHE A 433 -8.48 -1.88 -4.18
C PHE A 433 -7.22 -2.80 -4.09
N GLY A 434 -6.07 -2.34 -4.58
CA GLY A 434 -4.82 -3.11 -4.73
C GLY A 434 -4.35 -3.25 -6.18
N ARG A 435 -5.24 -3.11 -7.19
CA ARG A 435 -4.92 -3.27 -8.63
C ARG A 435 -3.72 -2.47 -9.10
N LYS A 436 -3.63 -1.21 -8.65
CA LYS A 436 -2.66 -0.21 -9.14
C LYS A 436 -1.36 -0.17 -8.31
N TYR A 437 -1.15 -1.17 -7.44
CA TYR A 437 0.09 -1.39 -6.70
C TYR A 437 1.16 -2.10 -7.54
N VAL A 438 0.74 -2.96 -8.49
CA VAL A 438 1.62 -3.54 -9.50
C VAL A 438 1.72 -2.59 -10.69
N PRO A 439 2.92 -2.24 -11.20
CA PRO A 439 3.11 -1.26 -12.26
C PRO A 439 3.00 -1.85 -13.68
N ASP A 440 2.31 -2.97 -13.88
CA ASP A 440 2.29 -3.73 -15.13
C ASP A 440 1.78 -2.92 -16.33
N PHE A 441 0.76 -2.08 -16.10
CA PHE A 441 0.19 -1.19 -17.11
C PHE A 441 1.12 -0.02 -17.48
N VAL A 442 2.02 0.38 -16.58
CA VAL A 442 3.00 1.45 -16.83
C VAL A 442 4.08 0.96 -17.81
N ILE A 443 4.43 -0.33 -17.75
CA ILE A 443 5.40 -0.94 -18.67
C ILE A 443 4.91 -0.85 -20.13
N HIS A 444 3.62 -1.06 -20.38
CA HIS A 444 3.04 -0.90 -21.73
C HIS A 444 3.21 0.54 -22.25
N ALA A 445 2.91 1.54 -21.43
CA ALA A 445 3.10 2.95 -21.80
C ALA A 445 4.59 3.31 -22.02
N ALA A 446 5.49 2.78 -21.19
CA ALA A 446 6.93 3.01 -21.33
C ALA A 446 7.50 2.38 -22.61
N VAL A 447 7.11 1.15 -22.95
CA VAL A 447 7.51 0.47 -24.20
C VAL A 447 6.97 1.22 -25.42
N ALA A 448 5.71 1.64 -25.40
CA ALA A 448 5.12 2.43 -26.48
C ALA A 448 5.83 3.79 -26.66
N SER A 449 6.08 4.53 -25.58
CA SER A 449 6.82 5.79 -25.60
C SER A 449 8.25 5.61 -26.12
N ALA A 450 8.96 4.58 -25.67
CA ALA A 450 10.31 4.28 -26.11
C ALA A 450 10.40 3.90 -27.60
N ALA A 451 9.33 3.37 -28.19
CA ALA A 451 9.28 3.07 -29.62
C ALA A 451 9.11 4.34 -30.47
N VAL A 452 8.25 5.28 -30.04
CA VAL A 452 7.90 6.48 -30.84
C VAL A 452 8.66 7.75 -30.47
N GLY A 453 9.45 7.75 -29.38
CA GLY A 453 10.25 8.90 -28.94
C GLY A 453 9.43 10.10 -28.44
N ARG A 454 8.20 9.86 -27.97
CA ARG A 454 7.23 10.88 -27.53
C ARG A 454 6.50 10.41 -26.27
N PRO A 455 5.83 11.29 -25.50
CA PRO A 455 4.93 10.86 -24.44
C PRO A 455 3.78 10.02 -25.03
N VAL A 456 3.47 8.87 -24.42
CA VAL A 456 2.34 8.02 -24.82
C VAL A 456 1.47 7.69 -23.62
N LYS A 457 0.17 7.97 -23.73
CA LYS A 457 -0.85 7.49 -22.78
C LYS A 457 -1.44 6.18 -23.29
N VAL A 458 -1.14 5.07 -22.62
CA VAL A 458 -1.75 3.76 -22.91
C VAL A 458 -2.92 3.52 -21.95
N ILE A 459 -4.05 3.10 -22.51
CA ILE A 459 -5.28 2.76 -21.78
C ILE A 459 -5.61 1.29 -22.07
N ARG A 460 -5.76 0.45 -21.04
CA ARG A 460 -6.31 -0.91 -21.23
C ARG A 460 -7.82 -0.84 -21.44
N SER A 461 -8.33 -1.69 -22.33
CA SER A 461 -9.76 -1.94 -22.46
C SER A 461 -10.32 -2.52 -21.14
N ARG A 462 -11.63 -2.41 -20.91
CA ARG A 462 -12.26 -3.04 -19.74
C ARG A 462 -12.09 -4.55 -19.78
N GLU A 463 -12.20 -5.11 -20.97
CA GLU A 463 -12.10 -6.52 -21.29
C GLU A 463 -10.70 -7.05 -20.95
N ASP A 464 -9.65 -6.34 -21.34
CA ASP A 464 -8.27 -6.74 -21.08
C ASP A 464 -7.82 -6.48 -19.64
N ASP A 465 -8.25 -5.39 -18.99
CA ASP A 465 -7.95 -5.19 -17.56
C ASP A 465 -8.69 -6.21 -16.65
N THR A 466 -9.84 -6.72 -17.10
CA THR A 466 -10.56 -7.82 -16.43
C THR A 466 -9.91 -9.19 -16.70
N ARG A 467 -9.47 -9.47 -17.94
CA ARG A 467 -8.84 -10.75 -18.36
C ARG A 467 -7.38 -10.87 -17.92
N HIS A 468 -6.67 -9.76 -17.81
CA HIS A 468 -5.25 -9.68 -17.40
C HIS A 468 -5.07 -8.86 -16.12
N GLY A 469 -6.09 -8.90 -15.25
CA GLY A 469 -5.97 -8.40 -13.90
C GLY A 469 -5.01 -9.26 -13.07
N PHE A 470 -4.49 -8.71 -11.99
CA PHE A 470 -3.92 -9.50 -10.91
C PHE A 470 -5.05 -9.87 -9.97
N TYR A 471 -5.29 -11.15 -9.75
CA TYR A 471 -6.45 -11.62 -9.00
C TYR A 471 -6.19 -11.65 -7.49
N ARG A 472 -7.24 -11.55 -6.69
CA ARG A 472 -7.28 -12.16 -5.36
C ARG A 472 -7.14 -13.68 -5.55
N PRO A 473 -6.26 -14.37 -4.82
CA PRO A 473 -6.17 -15.83 -4.88
C PRO A 473 -7.49 -16.51 -4.49
N CYS A 474 -7.81 -17.60 -5.19
CA CYS A 474 -8.92 -18.46 -4.81
C CYS A 474 -8.56 -19.33 -3.60
N ALA A 475 -9.50 -19.54 -2.66
CA ALA A 475 -9.29 -20.38 -1.48
C ALA A 475 -10.43 -21.38 -1.29
N SER A 476 -10.15 -22.51 -0.65
CA SER A 476 -11.14 -23.47 -0.18
C SER A 476 -10.84 -23.83 1.27
N GLY A 477 -11.87 -23.98 2.10
CA GLY A 477 -11.74 -24.32 3.52
C GLY A 477 -12.45 -25.64 3.83
N ARG A 478 -11.88 -26.41 4.77
CA ARG A 478 -12.56 -27.51 5.45
C ARG A 478 -12.35 -27.32 6.94
N PHE A 479 -13.42 -26.92 7.63
CA PHE A 479 -13.41 -26.60 9.05
C PHE A 479 -14.14 -27.68 9.82
N GLN A 480 -13.58 -28.13 10.93
CA GLN A 480 -14.13 -29.19 11.77
C GLN A 480 -14.07 -28.80 13.24
N ALA A 481 -15.11 -29.16 14.00
CA ALA A 481 -15.18 -28.88 15.42
C ALA A 481 -15.84 -30.01 16.20
N VAL A 482 -15.44 -30.22 17.45
CA VAL A 482 -16.17 -31.05 18.42
C VAL A 482 -16.83 -30.13 19.42
N LEU A 483 -18.15 -30.17 19.50
CA LEU A 483 -18.90 -29.41 20.49
C LEU A 483 -18.85 -30.11 21.87
N GLY A 484 -18.90 -29.32 22.94
CA GLY A 484 -19.13 -29.76 24.31
C GLY A 484 -20.61 -29.83 24.65
N ASP A 485 -20.91 -30.28 25.87
CA ASP A 485 -22.29 -30.40 26.37
C ASP A 485 -22.95 -29.03 26.59
N ASP A 486 -22.17 -27.95 26.68
CA ASP A 486 -22.60 -26.55 26.71
C ASP A 486 -22.86 -25.95 25.31
N GLY A 487 -22.63 -26.75 24.25
CA GLY A 487 -22.73 -26.37 22.85
C GLY A 487 -21.51 -25.64 22.27
N LEU A 488 -20.51 -25.29 23.08
CA LEU A 488 -19.33 -24.53 22.62
C LEU A 488 -18.25 -25.48 22.06
N PRO A 489 -17.34 -25.01 21.18
CA PRO A 489 -16.32 -25.86 20.59
C PRO A 489 -15.24 -26.20 21.62
N ARG A 490 -15.06 -27.50 21.90
CA ARG A 490 -13.93 -28.02 22.69
C ARG A 490 -12.66 -28.17 21.85
N ALA A 491 -12.82 -28.38 20.55
CA ALA A 491 -11.73 -28.43 19.58
C ALA A 491 -12.17 -27.85 18.24
N MET A 492 -11.28 -27.15 17.54
CA MET A 492 -11.46 -26.71 16.16
C MET A 492 -10.20 -26.98 15.33
N GLN A 493 -10.36 -27.55 14.13
CA GLN A 493 -9.34 -27.64 13.10
C GLN A 493 -9.81 -26.86 11.87
N LEU A 494 -9.06 -25.82 11.52
CA LEU A 494 -9.36 -24.87 10.45
C LEU A 494 -8.31 -25.01 9.35
N ARG A 495 -8.65 -25.74 8.29
CA ARG A 495 -7.73 -26.02 7.19
C ARG A 495 -8.14 -25.29 5.92
N VAL A 496 -7.21 -24.57 5.30
CA VAL A 496 -7.42 -23.80 4.07
C VAL A 496 -6.43 -24.26 3.00
N ALA A 497 -6.90 -24.44 1.76
CA ALA A 497 -6.09 -24.71 0.58
C ALA A 497 -6.35 -23.68 -0.52
N GLY A 498 -5.30 -23.14 -1.12
CA GLY A 498 -5.42 -22.10 -2.15
C GLY A 498 -4.07 -21.75 -2.77
N GLN A 499 -4.08 -20.89 -3.79
CA GLN A 499 -2.83 -20.37 -4.34
C GLN A 499 -2.22 -19.38 -3.34
N SER A 500 -1.03 -19.68 -2.81
CA SER A 500 -0.30 -18.77 -1.94
C SER A 500 0.08 -17.49 -2.68
N LEU A 501 -0.37 -16.34 -2.17
CA LEU A 501 0.07 -15.04 -2.65
C LEU A 501 1.55 -14.84 -2.32
N TYR A 502 1.98 -15.15 -1.10
CA TYR A 502 3.37 -14.92 -0.68
C TYR A 502 4.36 -15.87 -1.36
N ASN A 503 4.03 -17.12 -1.68
CA ASN A 503 4.91 -17.95 -2.50
C ASN A 503 5.14 -17.33 -3.90
N VAL A 504 4.13 -16.63 -4.45
CA VAL A 504 4.24 -15.94 -5.75
C VAL A 504 4.98 -14.60 -5.66
N ILE A 505 4.69 -13.74 -4.68
CA ILE A 505 5.19 -12.34 -4.64
C ILE A 505 6.19 -12.03 -3.52
N LYS A 506 6.43 -12.94 -2.57
CA LYS A 506 7.31 -12.79 -1.40
C LYS A 506 7.90 -14.13 -0.96
N LYS A 507 8.45 -14.91 -1.90
CA LYS A 507 8.78 -16.33 -1.69
C LYS A 507 9.60 -16.62 -0.44
N GLU A 508 10.63 -15.81 -0.17
CA GLU A 508 11.47 -15.92 1.04
C GLU A 508 10.68 -15.82 2.35
N ASN A 509 9.63 -14.97 2.40
CA ASN A 509 8.77 -14.86 3.57
C ASN A 509 7.90 -16.12 3.76
N TYR A 510 7.38 -16.67 2.67
CA TYR A 510 6.61 -17.92 2.68
C TYR A 510 7.48 -19.11 3.13
N GLU A 511 8.68 -19.25 2.56
CA GLU A 511 9.62 -20.32 2.92
C GLU A 511 10.06 -20.22 4.39
N LYS A 512 10.28 -19.00 4.91
CA LYS A 512 10.63 -18.76 6.31
C LYS A 512 9.49 -19.04 7.29
N ALA A 513 8.24 -18.74 6.91
CA ALA A 513 7.07 -18.97 7.74
C ALA A 513 6.58 -20.43 7.68
N GLY A 514 6.79 -21.11 6.55
CA GLY A 514 6.24 -22.44 6.28
C GLY A 514 4.76 -22.45 5.91
N TYR A 515 4.10 -21.28 5.89
CA TYR A 515 2.71 -21.07 5.48
C TYR A 515 2.53 -19.65 4.93
N ASP A 516 1.35 -19.34 4.38
CA ASP A 516 0.99 -18.00 3.93
C ASP A 516 -0.03 -17.35 4.88
N GLU A 517 0.38 -16.28 5.58
CA GLU A 517 -0.52 -15.49 6.45
C GLU A 517 -1.74 -14.96 5.67
N THR A 518 -1.58 -14.69 4.37
CA THR A 518 -2.65 -14.12 3.53
C THR A 518 -3.69 -15.14 3.09
N MET A 519 -3.56 -16.42 3.48
CA MET A 519 -4.65 -17.40 3.38
C MET A 519 -5.37 -17.64 4.72
N LEU A 520 -4.78 -17.19 5.84
CA LEU A 520 -5.15 -17.61 7.20
C LEU A 520 -5.43 -16.44 8.17
N ASP A 521 -5.34 -15.20 7.70
CA ASP A 521 -5.68 -13.93 8.38
C ASP A 521 -7.06 -14.01 9.06
N GLY A 522 -7.13 -13.79 10.38
CA GLY A 522 -8.33 -13.98 11.20
C GLY A 522 -8.58 -15.41 11.72
N LEU A 523 -7.84 -16.41 11.23
CA LEU A 523 -7.86 -17.79 11.75
C LEU A 523 -6.67 -18.06 12.66
N TYR A 524 -5.45 -17.68 12.26
CA TYR A 524 -4.27 -17.92 13.09
C TYR A 524 -4.28 -17.07 14.37
N ASP A 525 -4.89 -15.89 14.30
CA ASP A 525 -5.14 -14.93 15.38
C ASP A 525 -6.63 -14.89 15.78
N LEU A 526 -7.26 -16.07 15.84
CA LEU A 526 -8.68 -16.26 16.12
C LEU A 526 -9.17 -15.45 17.33
N VAL A 527 -10.19 -14.61 17.11
CA VAL A 527 -10.78 -13.75 18.14
C VAL A 527 -11.70 -14.52 19.12
N TYR A 528 -12.17 -15.70 18.73
CA TYR A 528 -13.00 -16.56 19.56
C TYR A 528 -12.17 -17.44 20.50
N ALA A 529 -12.58 -17.54 21.77
CA ALA A 529 -11.93 -18.45 22.71
C ALA A 529 -12.26 -19.91 22.39
N VAL A 530 -11.24 -20.69 21.99
CA VAL A 530 -11.33 -22.12 21.72
C VAL A 530 -10.16 -22.82 22.44
N PRO A 531 -10.40 -23.82 23.31
CA PRO A 531 -9.35 -24.37 24.16
C PRO A 531 -8.39 -25.30 23.42
N ASN A 532 -8.81 -25.90 22.30
CA ASN A 532 -7.94 -26.65 21.40
C ASN A 532 -8.16 -26.12 19.98
N LEU A 533 -7.12 -25.59 19.34
CA LEU A 533 -7.19 -24.94 18.03
C LEU A 533 -6.01 -25.36 17.15
N ARG A 534 -6.32 -25.83 15.94
CA ARG A 534 -5.37 -26.15 14.88
C ARG A 534 -5.68 -25.32 13.64
N VAL A 535 -4.71 -24.59 13.10
CA VAL A 535 -4.86 -23.78 11.88
C VAL A 535 -3.81 -24.17 10.86
N GLU A 536 -4.26 -24.56 9.66
CA GLU A 536 -3.45 -25.20 8.63
C GLU A 536 -3.64 -24.54 7.26
N GLY A 537 -2.54 -24.20 6.59
CA GLY A 537 -2.53 -23.67 5.23
C GLY A 537 -1.84 -24.63 4.26
N VAL A 538 -2.47 -24.90 3.11
CA VAL A 538 -1.90 -25.72 2.03
C VAL A 538 -1.79 -24.86 0.77
N ASP A 539 -0.58 -24.66 0.27
CA ASP A 539 -0.38 -24.01 -1.03
C ASP A 539 -0.73 -24.97 -2.18
N VAL A 540 -1.50 -24.46 -3.15
CA VAL A 540 -1.89 -25.13 -4.38
C VAL A 540 -1.47 -24.21 -5.54
N PRO A 541 -0.22 -24.33 -6.03
CA PRO A 541 0.35 -23.39 -6.98
C PRO A 541 -0.40 -23.34 -8.32
N GLN A 542 -0.73 -22.14 -8.77
CA GLN A 542 -1.37 -21.88 -10.08
C GLN A 542 -0.47 -20.93 -10.91
N PRO A 543 0.65 -21.42 -11.46
CA PRO A 543 1.74 -20.58 -11.99
C PRO A 543 1.34 -19.68 -13.16
N ASN A 544 0.22 -19.98 -13.82
CA ASN A 544 -0.31 -19.23 -14.96
C ASN A 544 -1.37 -18.18 -14.57
N ILE A 545 -1.73 -18.07 -13.30
CA ILE A 545 -2.70 -17.10 -12.78
C ILE A 545 -1.97 -16.07 -11.90
N PRO A 546 -1.84 -14.81 -12.34
CA PRO A 546 -1.18 -13.76 -11.58
C PRO A 546 -2.05 -13.33 -10.41
N VAL A 547 -1.47 -13.32 -9.21
CA VAL A 547 -2.13 -12.87 -7.99
C VAL A 547 -1.45 -11.64 -7.41
N SER A 548 -2.25 -10.77 -6.76
CA SER A 548 -1.73 -9.64 -6.00
C SER A 548 -2.67 -9.29 -4.86
N PHE A 549 -2.32 -8.24 -4.12
CA PHE A 549 -3.13 -7.73 -3.02
C PHE A 549 -4.51 -7.26 -3.52
N MET A 550 -5.56 -7.68 -2.83
CA MET A 550 -6.91 -7.10 -2.92
C MET A 550 -7.35 -6.66 -1.52
N ARG A 551 -8.17 -5.61 -1.42
CA ARG A 551 -8.69 -5.05 -0.15
C ARG A 551 -9.22 -6.15 0.78
N SER A 552 -8.80 -6.16 2.06
CA SER A 552 -8.90 -7.32 2.98
C SER A 552 -8.18 -8.52 2.38
N VAL A 553 -6.85 -8.59 2.57
CA VAL A 553 -5.97 -9.45 1.75
C VAL A 553 -6.31 -10.93 1.94
N GLY A 554 -6.19 -11.45 3.17
CA GLY A 554 -6.60 -12.82 3.50
C GLY A 554 -8.02 -12.90 4.07
N SER A 555 -8.33 -11.99 5.00
CA SER A 555 -9.58 -11.97 5.78
C SER A 555 -10.87 -12.12 4.97
N THR A 556 -10.92 -11.76 3.69
CA THR A 556 -12.13 -11.93 2.85
C THR A 556 -12.57 -13.40 2.73
N SER A 557 -11.64 -14.33 2.49
CA SER A 557 -12.00 -15.75 2.35
C SER A 557 -12.10 -16.42 3.72
N SER A 558 -11.10 -16.19 4.57
CA SER A 558 -10.99 -16.83 5.88
C SER A 558 -12.09 -16.42 6.86
N VAL A 559 -12.42 -15.13 6.97
CA VAL A 559 -13.50 -14.67 7.87
C VAL A 559 -14.87 -15.10 7.34
N PHE A 560 -15.09 -15.12 6.02
CA PHE A 560 -16.30 -15.71 5.45
C PHE A 560 -16.47 -17.19 5.83
N PHE A 561 -15.40 -17.98 5.71
CA PHE A 561 -15.42 -19.40 6.13
C PHE A 561 -15.65 -19.53 7.65
N LEU A 562 -15.00 -18.69 8.45
CA LEU A 562 -15.08 -18.74 9.91
C LEU A 562 -16.49 -18.39 10.40
N GLU A 563 -17.05 -17.27 9.95
CA GLU A 563 -18.33 -16.78 10.46
C GLU A 563 -19.50 -17.67 10.02
N SER A 564 -19.43 -18.23 8.80
CA SER A 564 -20.37 -19.27 8.38
C SER A 564 -20.28 -20.49 9.31
N PHE A 565 -19.07 -20.94 9.63
CA PHE A 565 -18.86 -22.09 10.52
C PHE A 565 -19.29 -21.83 11.97
N ILE A 566 -19.16 -20.58 12.44
CA ILE A 566 -19.64 -20.17 13.77
C ILE A 566 -21.18 -20.24 13.83
N ASP A 567 -21.87 -19.83 12.77
CA ASP A 567 -23.34 -19.96 12.68
C ASP A 567 -23.79 -21.42 12.53
N GLU A 568 -23.10 -22.24 11.73
CA GLU A 568 -23.35 -23.68 11.63
C GLU A 568 -23.16 -24.41 12.97
N MET A 569 -22.14 -24.02 13.76
CA MET A 569 -21.95 -24.54 15.12
C MET A 569 -23.04 -24.05 16.09
N ALA A 570 -23.50 -22.80 15.97
CA ALA A 570 -24.59 -22.26 16.78
C ALA A 570 -25.92 -22.97 16.49
N GLU A 571 -26.24 -23.20 15.21
CA GLU A 571 -27.41 -23.98 14.76
C GLU A 571 -27.32 -25.43 15.24
N ALA A 572 -26.18 -26.09 15.04
CA ALA A 572 -25.96 -27.45 15.55
C ALA A 572 -26.09 -27.53 17.09
N ALA A 573 -25.74 -26.46 17.82
CA ALA A 573 -25.92 -26.36 19.27
C ALA A 573 -27.35 -25.97 19.69
N ALA A 574 -28.23 -25.56 18.76
CA ALA A 574 -29.52 -24.93 19.02
C ALA A 574 -29.42 -23.67 19.92
N ILE A 575 -28.38 -22.87 19.72
CA ILE A 575 -28.12 -21.60 20.43
C ILE A 575 -28.25 -20.45 19.43
N ASP A 576 -28.90 -19.36 19.83
CA ASP A 576 -28.96 -18.13 19.04
C ASP A 576 -27.53 -17.64 18.66
N PRO A 577 -27.27 -17.28 17.39
CA PRO A 577 -25.91 -16.99 16.91
C PRO A 577 -25.27 -15.76 17.57
N ILE A 578 -26.05 -14.78 17.99
CA ILE A 578 -25.55 -13.62 18.75
C ILE A 578 -25.12 -14.07 20.15
N VAL A 579 -25.94 -14.86 20.83
CA VAL A 579 -25.61 -15.45 22.13
C VAL A 579 -24.38 -16.36 22.02
N TYR A 580 -24.27 -17.14 20.95
CA TYR A 580 -23.12 -18.03 20.68
C TYR A 580 -21.82 -17.23 20.56
N ARG A 581 -21.77 -16.23 19.66
CA ARG A 581 -20.62 -15.33 19.51
C ARG A 581 -20.26 -14.64 20.82
N LYS A 582 -21.23 -14.14 21.59
CA LYS A 582 -20.98 -13.50 22.89
C LYS A 582 -20.43 -14.46 23.95
N ARG A 583 -20.79 -15.75 23.93
CA ARG A 583 -20.19 -16.76 24.84
C ARG A 583 -18.71 -16.97 24.51
N LEU A 584 -18.37 -17.11 23.23
CA LEU A 584 -16.98 -17.25 22.76
C LEU A 584 -16.13 -15.98 22.99
N LEU A 585 -16.76 -14.80 22.91
CA LEU A 585 -16.16 -13.48 23.12
C LEU A 585 -16.25 -12.95 24.55
N LYS A 586 -16.64 -13.78 25.54
CA LYS A 586 -16.76 -13.36 26.95
C LYS A 586 -15.49 -12.72 27.52
N HIS A 587 -14.33 -13.05 26.94
CA HIS A 587 -13.02 -12.52 27.32
C HIS A 587 -12.67 -11.16 26.65
N ASP A 588 -13.38 -10.75 25.60
CA ASP A 588 -13.23 -9.44 24.94
C ASP A 588 -14.52 -8.61 25.11
N GLY A 589 -14.47 -7.73 26.12
CA GLY A 589 -15.56 -6.79 26.40
C GLY A 589 -15.80 -5.75 25.30
N LEU A 590 -14.78 -5.43 24.49
CA LEU A 590 -14.92 -4.49 23.37
C LEU A 590 -15.65 -5.16 22.19
N ALA A 591 -15.24 -6.38 21.82
CA ALA A 591 -15.93 -7.16 20.79
C ALA A 591 -17.40 -7.44 21.19
N SER A 592 -17.64 -7.77 22.46
CA SER A 592 -18.98 -7.92 23.01
C SER A 592 -19.81 -6.63 22.92
N ALA A 593 -19.23 -5.47 23.26
CA ALA A 593 -19.89 -4.18 23.16
C ALA A 593 -20.19 -3.74 21.70
N VAL A 594 -19.33 -4.11 20.75
CA VAL A 594 -19.59 -3.91 19.31
C VAL A 594 -20.80 -4.72 18.87
N ILE A 595 -20.89 -6.00 19.25
CA ILE A 595 -22.04 -6.86 18.95
C ILE A 595 -23.32 -6.27 19.58
N ASP A 596 -23.30 -5.90 20.86
CA ASP A 596 -24.47 -5.32 21.53
C ASP A 596 -24.92 -4.00 20.89
N THR A 597 -23.98 -3.19 20.41
CA THR A 597 -24.27 -1.94 19.68
C THR A 597 -24.91 -2.23 18.33
N ALA A 598 -24.39 -3.20 17.57
CA ALA A 598 -24.95 -3.61 16.28
C ALA A 598 -26.35 -4.22 16.41
N VAL A 599 -26.54 -5.13 17.38
CA VAL A 599 -27.83 -5.77 17.71
C VAL A 599 -28.89 -4.74 18.10
N LYS A 600 -28.51 -3.73 18.90
CA LYS A 600 -29.38 -2.61 19.27
C LYS A 600 -29.72 -1.72 18.07
N ALA A 601 -28.73 -1.36 17.25
CA ALA A 601 -28.92 -0.51 16.07
C ALA A 601 -29.78 -1.18 14.99
N ALA A 602 -29.63 -2.48 14.79
CA ALA A 602 -30.46 -3.28 13.89
C ALA A 602 -31.89 -3.52 14.42
N GLY A 603 -32.17 -3.19 15.69
CA GLY A 603 -33.44 -3.52 16.34
C GLY A 603 -33.73 -5.03 16.33
N TRP A 604 -32.68 -5.87 16.47
CA TRP A 604 -32.75 -7.31 16.21
C TRP A 604 -33.86 -8.02 17.00
N GLN A 605 -34.07 -7.59 18.25
CA GLN A 605 -35.07 -8.11 19.18
C GLN A 605 -36.54 -7.83 18.77
N VAL A 606 -36.78 -7.00 17.77
CA VAL A 606 -38.12 -6.75 17.22
C VAL A 606 -38.39 -7.80 16.13
N PRO A 607 -39.47 -8.60 16.21
CA PRO A 607 -39.82 -9.53 15.14
C PRO A 607 -39.91 -8.85 13.77
N ALA A 608 -39.46 -9.56 12.74
CA ALA A 608 -39.63 -9.10 11.38
C ALA A 608 -41.13 -9.05 11.00
N LYS A 609 -41.49 -8.18 10.06
CA LYS A 609 -42.86 -8.17 9.51
C LYS A 609 -43.15 -9.50 8.81
N PRO A 610 -44.40 -10.00 8.76
CA PRO A 610 -44.75 -11.17 7.96
C PRO A 610 -44.24 -11.03 6.51
N GLY A 611 -43.62 -12.10 5.98
CA GLY A 611 -42.98 -12.08 4.65
C GLY A 611 -41.61 -11.40 4.59
N VAL A 612 -41.11 -10.83 5.69
CA VAL A 612 -39.73 -10.33 5.81
C VAL A 612 -38.94 -11.28 6.68
N HIS A 613 -37.84 -11.82 6.15
CA HIS A 613 -36.88 -12.59 6.92
C HIS A 613 -35.68 -11.71 7.28
N ARG A 614 -35.13 -11.88 8.48
CA ARG A 614 -33.92 -11.19 8.92
C ARG A 614 -32.80 -12.22 9.05
N GLY A 615 -31.69 -11.98 8.35
CA GLY A 615 -30.41 -12.64 8.62
C GLY A 615 -29.52 -11.71 9.45
N SER A 616 -28.77 -12.27 10.39
CA SER A 616 -27.70 -11.57 11.12
C SER A 616 -26.36 -12.20 10.77
N ASP A 617 -25.60 -11.58 9.89
CA ASP A 617 -24.15 -11.78 9.84
C ASP A 617 -23.52 -10.73 10.77
N THR A 618 -22.99 -11.18 11.90
CA THR A 618 -22.28 -10.31 12.86
C THR A 618 -20.83 -10.73 12.98
N ALA A 619 -20.12 -10.74 11.86
CA ALA A 619 -18.68 -10.93 11.81
C ALA A 619 -17.89 -9.89 12.65
N PRO A 620 -17.29 -10.25 13.81
CA PRO A 620 -16.27 -9.44 14.48
C PRO A 620 -14.98 -9.43 13.64
N THR A 621 -14.97 -8.69 12.54
CA THR A 621 -13.82 -8.66 11.64
C THR A 621 -12.61 -8.02 12.35
N PRO A 622 -11.45 -8.69 12.48
CA PRO A 622 -10.26 -8.11 13.09
C PRO A 622 -9.58 -7.10 12.14
N VAL A 623 -10.22 -5.96 11.88
CA VAL A 623 -9.66 -4.88 11.07
C VAL A 623 -8.62 -4.10 11.87
N GLY A 624 -7.41 -4.67 11.99
CA GLY A 624 -6.16 -3.94 12.25
C GLY A 624 -5.96 -3.30 13.62
N LEU A 625 -6.87 -3.47 14.60
CA LEU A 625 -6.81 -2.77 15.89
C LEU A 625 -5.99 -3.47 16.99
N ARG A 626 -5.43 -4.66 16.74
CA ARG A 626 -4.50 -5.33 17.68
C ARG A 626 -3.26 -5.87 16.96
N ARG A 627 -2.29 -5.00 16.69
CA ARG A 627 -0.88 -5.40 16.58
C ARG A 627 -0.16 -4.96 17.85
N SER A 628 0.09 -5.91 18.75
CA SER A 628 1.08 -5.73 19.82
C SER A 628 2.46 -5.47 19.19
N PRO A 629 3.32 -4.64 19.80
CA PRO A 629 4.65 -4.35 19.26
C PRO A 629 5.50 -5.63 19.21
N PRO A 630 6.40 -5.78 18.21
CA PRO A 630 7.19 -6.97 18.04
C PRO A 630 8.37 -6.99 19.02
N MET A 631 8.20 -7.58 20.21
CA MET A 631 9.32 -7.95 21.08
C MET A 631 8.98 -9.05 22.11
N LEU A 632 9.98 -9.85 22.45
CA LEU A 632 10.09 -10.70 23.64
C LEU A 632 9.12 -11.90 23.77
N ARG A 633 9.46 -13.00 23.08
CA ARG A 633 9.27 -14.37 23.62
C ARG A 633 10.62 -15.12 23.67
N SER A 634 11.40 -14.84 24.71
CA SER A 634 12.62 -15.58 25.05
C SER A 634 12.74 -15.79 26.56
N ARG A 635 11.89 -16.67 27.13
CA ARG A 635 12.07 -17.22 28.48
C ARG A 635 11.54 -18.66 28.57
N SER A 636 12.44 -19.63 28.54
CA SER A 636 12.69 -20.52 29.70
C SER A 636 13.66 -21.65 29.33
N ARG A 637 14.80 -21.71 30.03
CA ARG A 637 15.59 -22.90 30.41
C ARG A 637 16.90 -22.41 31.04
N CYS A 638 16.88 -22.32 32.37
CA CYS A 638 18.05 -22.44 33.25
C CYS A 638 17.52 -22.56 34.68
N ALA A 639 17.47 -23.78 35.17
CA ALA A 639 17.39 -24.15 36.57
C ALA A 639 18.11 -25.51 36.65
N SER A 640 19.05 -25.63 37.61
CA SER A 640 20.16 -26.61 37.68
C SER A 640 21.06 -26.64 36.45
#